data_AF-E2SQA7-F1
#
_entry.id   AF-E2SQA7-F1
#
_cell.length_a   1.000
_cell.length_b   1.000
_cell.length_c   1.000
_cell.angle_alpha   90.00
_cell.angle_beta   90.00
_cell.angle_gamma   90.00
#
_symmetry.space_group_name_H-M   'P 1'
#
loop_
_entity.id
_entity.type
_entity.pdbx_description
1 polymer ?
#
loop_
_entity_poly.entity_id
_entity_poly.type
_entity_poly.pdbx_seq_one_letter_code
_entity_poly.pdbx_strand_id
1 'polypeptide(L)'
;MDNYSVEKVLFDEKGTWTNLRNAFYGCKTITSLDNIIFSPNMYKTITNMENTFSGTGIKEIPSTFQFPENVTTIQSIFGDCEDLESIPADFKVPASVTNASKIFSGCSSLATAPNTMFDNAVSLTDLNEAFQYSGIEEATFKFPVSKNLVNLSRMFEYCDSLKLIDMTLPEGIQNISNMFRYCKQARGKLEIPSSITSMDTTFEFAGTDTDEAYEGYGTPLVMTYYYSDTVKREIEYANAFNNLHTEKYPDGRVTPVELKFSKVYEEDAPYVNEEGENYYLHYVASYDTLDLEEEMKNQMVTYGTEITNTYKMFDSASQIKRVVVPESIPTSKIELNTFINTSQNIQLIFKDVKNDISDKQFEQAGDVVPYAYLSDDNQGDVMNCKHIFISYEYSTLSNGTLCDSNLTKAYIDETGYEKNGEEWVNFDNAFAYCVSITSLDDIIIPAEISEHITSMNSTFAGTGITSIPASFSLPENVTSLDSLFTDCQELEIIEEGFRIPSNVTSVNYMFANTSLKNIPANLFIESNEILFMYNTFSMTKIEKINKDFHFPEKVEEINGLFEGCEELTTIEDGFVIPASVKLCSSVFKDTTKLTNVPMNIFEHADNVETLSYVFNGSSLTTATFVLPESGNLTDVGDMLSYSNVKTIDMKIPDSVDNMNYFLEESHYAVGKVRMPAALISMYYAFSNVGASASECYEDYATPIIMEYDIENKTIQNVLKEPDSYNIYNSMSNENGKVTACNSKFKKVYETGAPYDGGKGAYYIHYIGDETDLDLEKHLTPDKKLLGQDITSTYKMFEGVQSIRQLLIPKEISADSIEATIFDNTSQAVNLIFKDYESSSDPADITFTNENITPYVYITQNNMSRVNGYKKCIYFPRKAYD
;
A
#
# COMPACT_ATOMS: atom_id res chain seq x y z
N MET A 1 36.28 82.21 16.91
CA MET A 1 37.37 83.20 17.21
C MET A 1 38.44 83.04 16.13
N ASP A 2 38.10 83.34 14.88
CA ASP A 2 38.69 82.59 13.75
C ASP A 2 40.10 83.03 13.33
N ASN A 3 40.81 83.79 14.18
CA ASN A 3 42.19 84.25 13.95
C ASN A 3 42.98 84.52 15.26
N TYR A 4 42.53 84.00 16.41
CA TYR A 4 43.19 84.22 17.71
C TYR A 4 43.95 82.95 18.15
N SER A 5 45.23 83.11 18.49
CA SER A 5 46.02 82.09 19.19
C SER A 5 45.63 82.07 20.67
N VAL A 6 44.60 81.30 20.99
CA VAL A 6 44.09 81.16 22.36
C VAL A 6 44.66 79.89 22.96
N GLU A 7 45.54 80.05 23.95
CA GLU A 7 46.12 78.93 24.71
C GLU A 7 45.36 78.61 26.00
N LYS A 8 44.62 79.56 26.58
CA LYS A 8 43.85 79.38 27.82
C LYS A 8 42.65 80.31 27.89
N VAL A 9 41.51 79.81 28.37
CA VAL A 9 40.25 80.54 28.50
C VAL A 9 39.70 80.42 29.92
N LEU A 10 39.39 81.56 30.52
CA LEU A 10 38.75 81.67 31.82
C LEU A 10 37.46 82.48 31.68
N PHE A 11 36.34 81.95 32.15
CA PHE A 11 35.06 82.66 32.16
C PHE A 11 34.81 83.37 33.50
N ASP A 12 34.17 84.54 33.48
CA ASP A 12 33.81 85.29 34.69
C ASP A 12 32.76 84.53 35.53
N GLU A 13 33.04 84.36 36.83
CA GLU A 13 32.18 83.69 37.81
C GLU A 13 30.81 84.36 37.99
N LYS A 14 30.68 85.66 37.66
CA LYS A 14 29.43 86.42 37.79
C LYS A 14 28.52 86.35 36.56
N GLY A 15 28.99 85.77 35.45
CA GLY A 15 28.23 85.68 34.21
C GLY A 15 27.13 84.61 34.26
N THR A 16 25.93 84.94 33.79
CA THR A 16 24.86 83.97 33.51
C THR A 16 24.97 83.50 32.07
N TRP A 17 25.87 82.55 31.82
CA TRP A 17 26.10 81.99 30.48
C TRP A 17 25.08 80.89 30.21
N THR A 18 24.16 81.12 29.29
CA THR A 18 23.16 80.12 28.88
C THR A 18 23.49 79.44 27.55
N ASN A 19 24.39 80.04 26.75
CA ASN A 19 24.68 79.63 25.38
C ASN A 19 26.19 79.76 25.08
N LEU A 20 26.82 78.66 24.67
CA LEU A 20 28.22 78.57 24.24
C LEU A 20 28.35 78.16 22.77
N ARG A 21 27.30 78.38 21.97
CA ARG A 21 27.28 78.06 20.55
C ARG A 21 28.45 78.71 19.82
N ASN A 22 29.22 77.91 19.08
CA ASN A 22 30.39 78.32 18.30
C ASN A 22 31.54 78.99 19.11
N ALA A 23 31.59 78.87 20.44
CA ALA A 23 32.54 79.66 21.25
C ALA A 23 34.01 79.49 20.84
N PHE A 24 34.43 78.26 20.51
CA PHE A 24 35.79 77.92 20.07
C PHE A 24 35.83 77.30 18.67
N TYR A 25 34.77 77.49 17.87
CA TYR A 25 34.67 76.94 16.52
C TYR A 25 35.89 77.32 15.67
N GLY A 26 36.50 76.31 15.03
CA GLY A 26 37.66 76.44 14.14
C GLY A 26 38.97 76.83 14.82
N CYS A 27 39.03 76.90 16.16
CA CYS A 27 40.21 77.37 16.88
C CYS A 27 41.27 76.27 17.03
N LYS A 28 42.03 76.01 15.96
CA LYS A 28 43.07 74.98 15.91
C LYS A 28 44.20 75.14 16.94
N THR A 29 44.35 76.30 17.58
CA THR A 29 45.37 76.50 18.64
C THR A 29 44.96 75.92 19.99
N ILE A 30 43.69 75.60 20.20
CA ILE A 30 43.22 74.91 21.39
C ILE A 30 43.49 73.43 21.20
N THR A 31 44.52 72.92 21.88
CA THR A 31 44.97 71.53 21.76
C THR A 31 44.65 70.67 22.98
N SER A 32 44.11 71.27 24.05
CA SER A 32 43.72 70.58 25.28
C SER A 32 42.52 71.27 25.93
N LEU A 33 41.55 70.48 26.39
CA LEU A 33 40.38 70.96 27.13
C LEU A 33 40.72 71.46 28.54
N ASP A 34 41.83 71.03 29.15
CA ASP A 34 42.28 71.49 30.47
C ASP A 34 42.56 73.00 30.51
N ASN A 35 42.77 73.59 29.33
CA ASN A 35 42.96 75.02 29.14
C ASN A 35 41.64 75.82 29.16
N ILE A 36 40.49 75.16 29.27
CA ILE A 36 39.16 75.79 29.24
C ILE A 36 38.45 75.49 30.57
N ILE A 37 38.41 76.50 31.45
CA ILE A 37 37.89 76.34 32.81
C ILE A 37 36.52 77.01 32.91
N PHE A 38 35.46 76.21 33.05
CA PHE A 38 34.11 76.69 33.36
C PHE A 38 33.95 76.93 34.86
N SER A 39 33.30 78.04 35.25
CA SER A 39 32.99 78.29 36.66
C SER A 39 31.84 77.39 37.15
N PRO A 40 31.76 77.05 38.45
CA PRO A 40 30.70 76.17 38.99
C PRO A 40 29.27 76.64 38.68
N ASN A 41 29.05 77.95 38.53
CA ASN A 41 27.74 78.51 38.19
C ASN A 41 27.37 78.24 36.71
N MET A 42 28.35 78.21 35.81
CA MET A 42 28.11 77.96 34.38
C MET A 42 27.56 76.55 34.13
N TYR A 43 28.04 75.55 34.87
CA TYR A 43 27.53 74.18 34.79
C TYR A 43 26.03 74.07 35.09
N LYS A 44 25.44 75.05 35.79
CA LYS A 44 24.00 75.09 36.11
C LYS A 44 23.16 75.87 35.09
N THR A 45 23.76 76.80 34.34
CA THR A 45 23.01 77.72 33.49
C THR A 45 23.10 77.44 32.00
N ILE A 46 24.15 76.76 31.54
CA ILE A 46 24.34 76.47 30.10
C ILE A 46 23.30 75.47 29.62
N THR A 47 22.56 75.85 28.57
CA THR A 47 21.58 74.99 27.89
C THR A 47 21.99 74.65 26.46
N ASN A 48 22.91 75.39 25.83
CA ASN A 48 23.34 75.17 24.44
C ASN A 48 24.87 75.19 24.31
N MET A 49 25.45 74.11 23.78
CA MET A 49 26.88 73.96 23.46
C MET A 49 27.12 73.50 22.01
N GLU A 50 26.26 73.93 21.09
CA GLU A 50 26.39 73.59 19.67
C GLU A 50 27.71 74.10 19.09
N ASN A 51 28.48 73.24 18.40
CA ASN A 51 29.79 73.56 17.80
C ASN A 51 30.83 74.15 18.76
N THR A 52 30.68 74.01 20.09
CA THR A 52 31.52 74.75 21.05
C THR A 52 33.00 74.49 20.85
N PHE A 53 33.44 73.25 20.63
CA PHE A 53 34.84 72.86 20.40
C PHE A 53 35.09 72.33 18.98
N SER A 54 34.16 72.54 18.05
CA SER A 54 34.31 72.00 16.70
C SER A 54 35.46 72.66 15.94
N GLY A 55 36.22 71.88 15.17
CA GLY A 55 37.37 72.35 14.40
C GLY A 55 38.57 72.79 15.26
N THR A 56 38.63 72.35 16.52
CA THR A 56 39.78 72.61 17.41
C THR A 56 40.86 71.55 17.23
N GLY A 57 42.08 71.81 17.73
CA GLY A 57 43.22 70.88 17.65
C GLY A 57 43.31 69.94 18.85
N ILE A 58 42.19 69.67 19.53
CA ILE A 58 42.15 68.90 20.78
C ILE A 58 42.51 67.45 20.51
N LYS A 59 43.46 66.91 21.28
CA LYS A 59 43.97 65.54 21.12
C LYS A 59 43.26 64.48 21.96
N GLU A 60 42.75 64.88 23.12
CA GLU A 60 42.07 63.99 24.05
C GLU A 60 40.96 64.73 24.80
N ILE A 61 39.89 64.03 25.12
CA ILE A 61 38.91 64.49 26.12
C ILE A 61 39.39 63.98 27.49
N PRO A 62 39.68 64.85 28.47
CA PRO A 62 40.12 64.41 29.78
C PRO A 62 38.93 63.82 30.55
N SER A 63 39.18 62.86 31.44
CA SER A 63 38.14 62.27 32.32
C SER A 63 37.49 63.27 33.28
N THR A 64 38.11 64.44 33.46
CA THR A 64 37.58 65.57 34.22
C THR A 64 36.50 66.35 33.46
N PHE A 65 36.35 66.14 32.14
CA PHE A 65 35.32 66.80 31.35
C PHE A 65 33.93 66.33 31.77
N GLN A 66 33.06 67.29 32.05
CA GLN A 66 31.67 67.05 32.42
C GLN A 66 30.78 68.00 31.64
N PHE A 67 29.61 67.53 31.22
CA PHE A 67 28.61 68.37 30.60
C PHE A 67 27.84 69.20 31.66
N PRO A 68 27.36 70.41 31.32
CA PRO A 68 26.44 71.17 32.17
C PRO A 68 25.13 70.41 32.45
N GLU A 69 24.56 70.56 33.65
CA GLU A 69 23.39 69.82 34.13
C GLU A 69 22.14 70.00 33.25
N ASN A 70 21.99 71.18 32.65
CA ASN A 70 20.80 71.58 31.89
C ASN A 70 21.05 71.69 30.38
N VAL A 71 22.16 71.13 29.87
CA VAL A 71 22.48 71.20 28.43
C VAL A 71 21.48 70.38 27.63
N THR A 72 20.83 71.00 26.64
CA THR A 72 19.83 70.34 25.79
C THR A 72 20.34 70.08 24.38
N THR A 73 21.32 70.85 23.89
CA THR A 73 21.96 70.62 22.59
C THR A 73 23.48 70.65 22.70
N ILE A 74 24.12 69.60 22.17
CA ILE A 74 25.57 69.44 22.02
C ILE A 74 25.92 69.10 20.57
N GLN A 75 25.05 69.47 19.63
CA GLN A 75 25.26 69.23 18.20
C GLN A 75 26.67 69.67 17.78
N SER A 76 27.41 68.74 17.19
CA SER A 76 28.77 68.95 16.70
C SER A 76 29.72 69.56 17.73
N ILE A 77 29.54 69.30 19.02
CA ILE A 77 30.40 69.88 20.07
C ILE A 77 31.89 69.60 19.83
N PHE A 78 32.25 68.41 19.33
CA PHE A 78 33.62 68.02 18.95
C PHE A 78 33.76 67.71 17.44
N GLY A 79 32.84 68.17 16.59
CA GLY A 79 32.93 67.92 15.14
C GLY A 79 34.18 68.57 14.52
N ASP A 80 34.77 67.95 13.50
CA ASP A 80 35.98 68.36 12.79
C ASP A 80 37.23 68.50 13.70
N CYS A 81 37.26 67.84 14.86
CA CYS A 81 38.47 67.71 15.68
C CYS A 81 39.38 66.61 15.10
N GLU A 82 40.02 66.89 13.96
CA GLU A 82 40.84 65.95 13.19
C GLU A 82 41.96 65.28 14.02
N ASP A 83 42.48 65.99 15.04
CA ASP A 83 43.56 65.54 15.92
C ASP A 83 43.09 64.74 17.16
N LEU A 84 41.77 64.54 17.36
CA LEU A 84 41.23 63.86 18.54
C LEU A 84 41.49 62.36 18.49
N GLU A 85 42.39 61.85 19.34
CA GLU A 85 42.82 60.45 19.38
C GLU A 85 42.02 59.60 20.39
N SER A 86 41.55 60.19 21.50
CA SER A 86 40.89 59.42 22.57
C SER A 86 39.79 60.15 23.35
N ILE A 87 38.84 59.36 23.84
CA ILE A 87 37.70 59.75 24.68
C ILE A 87 37.76 58.89 25.95
N PRO A 88 37.47 59.42 27.16
CA PRO A 88 37.60 58.67 28.39
C PRO A 88 36.47 57.62 28.49
N ALA A 89 36.78 56.48 29.10
CA ALA A 89 35.87 55.33 29.17
C ALA A 89 34.52 55.62 29.85
N ASP A 90 34.47 56.64 30.72
CA ASP A 90 33.31 57.10 31.47
C ASP A 90 32.57 58.27 30.80
N PHE A 91 32.93 58.65 29.57
CA PHE A 91 32.22 59.69 28.81
C PHE A 91 30.75 59.30 28.59
N LYS A 92 29.82 60.14 29.06
CA LYS A 92 28.36 59.93 28.93
C LYS A 92 27.67 61.19 28.40
N VAL A 93 26.77 61.00 27.44
CA VAL A 93 25.83 62.04 27.03
C VAL A 93 24.74 62.20 28.10
N PRO A 94 24.46 63.42 28.61
CA PRO A 94 23.47 63.63 29.66
C PRO A 94 22.03 63.33 29.23
N ALA A 95 21.19 62.94 30.19
CA ALA A 95 19.76 62.68 30.01
C ALA A 95 18.96 63.89 29.50
N SER A 96 19.45 65.11 29.71
CA SER A 96 18.82 66.36 29.27
C SER A 96 19.03 66.67 27.78
N VAL A 97 20.00 66.03 27.13
CA VAL A 97 20.36 66.31 25.73
C VAL A 97 19.29 65.73 24.81
N THR A 98 18.76 66.57 23.92
CA THR A 98 17.82 66.18 22.87
C THR A 98 18.50 66.04 21.51
N ASN A 99 19.59 66.77 21.27
CA ASN A 99 20.32 66.75 19.99
C ASN A 99 21.84 66.61 20.22
N ALA A 100 22.41 65.51 19.74
CA ALA A 100 23.85 65.23 19.71
C ALA A 100 24.33 64.85 18.30
N SER A 101 23.62 65.32 17.27
CA SER A 101 24.03 65.15 15.86
C SER A 101 25.46 65.64 15.64
N LYS A 102 26.22 64.98 14.77
CA LYS A 102 27.61 65.34 14.40
C LYS A 102 28.62 65.41 15.54
N ILE A 103 28.33 64.86 16.74
CA ILE A 103 29.15 65.02 17.95
C ILE A 103 30.66 64.78 17.72
N PHE A 104 31.02 63.77 16.93
CA PHE A 104 32.40 63.41 16.53
C PHE A 104 32.55 63.28 14.99
N SER A 105 31.72 63.99 14.23
CA SER A 105 31.89 64.07 12.76
C SER A 105 33.29 64.59 12.44
N GLY A 106 34.00 64.05 11.45
CA GLY A 106 35.33 64.51 11.03
C GLY A 106 36.48 64.23 12.00
N CYS A 107 36.24 63.47 13.08
CA CYS A 107 37.30 63.07 14.03
C CYS A 107 38.11 61.88 13.47
N SER A 108 38.90 62.12 12.42
CA SER A 108 39.60 61.08 11.66
C SER A 108 40.68 60.33 12.44
N SER A 109 41.19 60.88 13.55
CA SER A 109 42.17 60.21 14.43
C SER A 109 41.53 59.39 15.56
N LEU A 110 40.19 59.44 15.73
CA LEU A 110 39.49 58.79 16.84
C LEU A 110 39.22 57.31 16.54
N ALA A 111 40.06 56.42 17.06
CA ALA A 111 39.96 54.97 16.78
C ALA A 111 38.87 54.24 17.58
N THR A 112 38.57 54.68 18.81
CA THR A 112 37.61 54.01 19.69
C THR A 112 36.75 55.00 20.46
N ALA A 113 35.52 54.59 20.82
CA ALA A 113 34.63 55.34 21.70
C ALA A 113 33.89 54.38 22.66
N PRO A 114 33.49 54.81 23.86
CA PRO A 114 32.79 53.94 24.81
C PRO A 114 31.41 53.52 24.25
N ASN A 115 31.18 52.22 24.08
CA ASN A 115 29.92 51.69 23.53
C ASN A 115 28.66 52.06 24.34
N THR A 116 28.81 52.43 25.62
CA THR A 116 27.73 52.82 26.53
C THR A 116 27.54 54.35 26.65
N MET A 117 28.21 55.15 25.81
CA MET A 117 28.21 56.62 25.93
C MET A 117 26.81 57.26 25.80
N PHE A 118 25.85 56.58 25.16
CA PHE A 118 24.49 57.06 24.94
C PHE A 118 23.45 56.47 25.91
N ASP A 119 23.80 55.49 26.75
CA ASP A 119 22.85 54.75 27.60
C ASP A 119 21.94 55.65 28.45
N ASN A 120 22.49 56.76 28.96
CA ASN A 120 21.77 57.69 29.85
C ASN A 120 20.97 58.76 29.10
N ALA A 121 21.12 58.87 27.79
CA ALA A 121 20.67 59.99 26.99
C ALA A 121 19.21 59.80 26.52
N VAL A 122 18.30 59.56 27.48
CA VAL A 122 16.89 59.18 27.24
C VAL A 122 16.05 60.23 26.49
N SER A 123 16.48 61.49 26.46
CA SER A 123 15.81 62.58 25.75
C SER A 123 16.30 62.77 24.32
N LEU A 124 17.33 62.03 23.87
CA LEU A 124 17.87 62.16 22.52
C LEU A 124 16.80 61.87 21.47
N THR A 125 16.74 62.71 20.45
CA THR A 125 15.89 62.52 19.28
C THR A 125 16.68 62.26 18.00
N ASP A 126 17.92 62.76 17.93
CA ASP A 126 18.75 62.74 16.71
C ASP A 126 20.23 62.50 17.03
N LEU A 127 20.82 61.53 16.31
CA LEU A 127 22.26 61.19 16.28
C LEU A 127 22.78 61.12 14.84
N ASN A 128 22.15 61.83 13.89
CA ASN A 128 22.63 61.85 12.52
C ASN A 128 24.08 62.34 12.45
N GLU A 129 24.87 61.69 11.59
CA GLU A 129 26.26 62.05 11.29
C GLU A 129 27.19 62.02 12.53
N ALA A 130 26.81 61.36 13.62
CA ALA A 130 27.55 61.43 14.90
C ALA A 130 29.03 61.05 14.80
N PHE A 131 29.39 60.13 13.90
CA PHE A 131 30.74 59.64 13.63
C PHE A 131 31.12 59.72 12.14
N GLN A 132 30.41 60.52 11.34
CA GLN A 132 30.68 60.65 9.89
C GLN A 132 32.15 61.06 9.67
N TYR A 133 32.87 60.44 8.73
CA TYR A 133 34.31 60.69 8.48
C TYR A 133 35.24 60.48 9.71
N SER A 134 34.84 59.69 10.70
CA SER A 134 35.69 59.39 11.87
C SER A 134 36.63 58.20 11.63
N GLY A 135 37.64 58.06 12.49
CA GLY A 135 38.58 56.94 12.49
C GLY A 135 38.10 55.68 13.23
N ILE A 136 36.83 55.60 13.62
CA ILE A 136 36.31 54.52 14.48
C ILE A 136 36.50 53.16 13.82
N GLU A 137 37.11 52.21 14.55
CA GLU A 137 37.37 50.85 14.06
C GLU A 137 36.23 49.86 14.35
N GLU A 138 35.39 50.13 15.35
CA GLU A 138 34.30 49.25 15.78
C GLU A 138 33.01 50.03 16.08
N ALA A 139 31.89 49.58 15.50
CA ALA A 139 30.55 50.06 15.80
C ALA A 139 29.84 49.03 16.70
N THR A 140 29.91 49.23 18.02
CA THR A 140 29.32 48.33 19.04
C THR A 140 28.35 49.05 19.98
N PHE A 141 27.86 50.23 19.57
CA PHE A 141 27.17 51.18 20.44
C PHE A 141 25.80 50.67 20.92
N LYS A 142 25.51 50.95 22.19
CA LYS A 142 24.21 50.74 22.82
C LYS A 142 23.45 52.05 22.85
N PHE A 143 22.15 51.94 22.59
CA PHE A 143 21.24 53.08 22.54
C PHE A 143 20.18 52.95 23.64
N PRO A 144 19.67 54.08 24.17
CA PRO A 144 18.60 54.05 25.15
C PRO A 144 17.32 53.47 24.53
N VAL A 145 16.56 52.67 25.30
CA VAL A 145 15.24 52.14 24.90
C VAL A 145 14.17 53.25 25.03
N SER A 146 14.39 54.37 24.34
CA SER A 146 13.53 55.55 24.36
C SER A 146 12.86 55.72 23.00
N LYS A 147 11.54 55.95 22.99
CA LYS A 147 10.78 56.25 21.75
C LYS A 147 11.14 57.59 21.11
N ASN A 148 11.98 58.40 21.76
CA ASN A 148 12.32 59.74 21.27
C ASN A 148 13.40 59.69 20.18
N LEU A 149 14.36 58.76 20.29
CA LEU A 149 15.46 58.62 19.32
C LEU A 149 14.91 57.99 18.05
N VAL A 150 14.88 58.76 16.96
CA VAL A 150 14.27 58.33 15.69
C VAL A 150 15.24 58.33 14.52
N ASN A 151 16.40 59.01 14.63
CA ASN A 151 17.29 59.26 13.49
C ASN A 151 18.76 58.93 13.80
N LEU A 152 19.32 57.97 13.06
CA LEU A 152 20.73 57.57 13.02
C LEU A 152 21.33 57.71 11.60
N SER A 153 20.70 58.48 10.71
CA SER A 153 21.18 58.63 9.34
C SER A 153 22.63 59.12 9.28
N ARG A 154 23.41 58.57 8.34
CA ARG A 154 24.83 58.89 8.11
C ARG A 154 25.75 58.73 9.33
N MET A 155 25.33 58.02 10.39
CA MET A 155 26.08 57.97 11.65
C MET A 155 27.55 57.59 11.46
N PHE A 156 27.85 56.63 10.57
CA PHE A 156 29.21 56.17 10.24
C PHE A 156 29.55 56.37 8.76
N GLU A 157 28.86 57.24 8.03
CA GLU A 157 29.15 57.43 6.59
C GLU A 157 30.61 57.87 6.39
N TYR A 158 31.32 57.25 5.44
CA TYR A 158 32.74 57.44 5.15
C TYR A 158 33.70 57.14 6.33
N CYS A 159 33.38 56.19 7.20
CA CYS A 159 34.33 55.65 8.19
C CYS A 159 35.23 54.58 7.54
N ASP A 160 36.26 55.00 6.81
CA ASP A 160 37.15 54.08 6.06
C ASP A 160 37.92 53.10 6.95
N SER A 161 38.04 53.39 8.26
CA SER A 161 38.73 52.54 9.24
C SER A 161 37.82 51.54 9.96
N LEU A 162 36.49 51.60 9.73
CA LEU A 162 35.51 50.74 10.40
C LEU A 162 35.64 49.30 9.92
N LYS A 163 35.99 48.38 10.84
CA LYS A 163 36.19 46.95 10.57
C LYS A 163 35.08 46.07 11.12
N LEU A 164 34.54 46.40 12.30
CA LEU A 164 33.53 45.57 12.96
C LEU A 164 32.23 46.34 13.17
N ILE A 165 31.12 45.74 12.77
CA ILE A 165 29.76 46.15 13.13
C ILE A 165 29.17 45.06 14.04
N ASP A 166 28.74 45.41 15.24
CA ASP A 166 27.98 44.52 16.11
C ASP A 166 26.99 45.35 16.92
N MET A 167 25.82 45.60 16.33
CA MET A 167 24.81 46.49 16.92
C MET A 167 23.41 45.93 16.83
N THR A 168 22.66 46.16 17.92
CA THR A 168 21.20 45.99 17.96
C THR A 168 20.55 47.36 18.08
N LEU A 169 19.79 47.74 17.06
CA LEU A 169 19.06 49.02 17.05
C LEU A 169 17.74 48.87 17.83
N PRO A 170 17.44 49.76 18.79
CA PRO A 170 16.23 49.65 19.60
C PRO A 170 14.97 49.99 18.81
N GLU A 171 13.82 49.44 19.23
CA GLU A 171 12.51 49.85 18.72
C GLU A 171 12.26 51.34 18.92
N GLY A 172 11.83 52.03 17.85
CA GLY A 172 11.63 53.48 17.81
C GLY A 172 12.50 54.20 16.78
N ILE A 173 13.64 53.64 16.38
CA ILE A 173 14.47 54.19 15.30
C ILE A 173 13.69 54.14 13.98
N GLN A 174 13.61 55.27 13.27
CA GLN A 174 12.87 55.40 12.01
C GLN A 174 13.77 55.59 10.80
N ASN A 175 14.94 56.23 10.95
CA ASN A 175 15.82 56.59 9.85
C ASN A 175 17.27 56.15 10.10
N ILE A 176 17.79 55.29 9.23
CA ILE A 176 19.19 54.84 9.22
C ILE A 176 19.85 55.09 7.85
N SER A 177 19.27 55.94 7.01
CA SER A 177 19.78 56.18 5.65
C SER A 177 21.25 56.58 5.64
N ASN A 178 22.03 55.98 4.74
CA ASN A 178 23.47 56.16 4.58
C ASN A 178 24.32 55.76 5.81
N MET A 179 23.79 55.06 6.81
CA MET A 179 24.48 54.87 8.11
C MET A 179 25.90 54.29 7.98
N PHE A 180 26.15 53.36 7.06
CA PHE A 180 27.46 52.72 6.82
C PHE A 180 27.96 52.91 5.39
N ARG A 181 27.44 53.92 4.69
CA ARG A 181 27.79 54.19 3.31
C ARG A 181 29.29 54.50 3.19
N TYR A 182 29.98 53.84 2.25
CA TYR A 182 31.44 53.84 2.07
C TYR A 182 32.27 53.32 3.26
N CYS A 183 31.72 52.49 4.15
CA CYS A 183 32.51 51.74 5.15
C CYS A 183 33.12 50.48 4.52
N LYS A 184 34.09 50.65 3.63
CA LYS A 184 34.52 49.57 2.71
C LYS A 184 35.20 48.37 3.37
N GLN A 185 35.81 48.57 4.53
CA GLN A 185 36.49 47.52 5.30
C GLN A 185 35.58 46.82 6.32
N ALA A 186 34.30 47.21 6.41
CA ALA A 186 33.42 46.76 7.47
C ALA A 186 32.93 45.32 7.24
N ARG A 187 33.02 44.51 8.29
CA ARG A 187 32.31 43.24 8.45
C ARG A 187 31.51 43.24 9.75
N GLY A 188 30.49 42.39 9.89
CA GLY A 188 29.72 42.38 11.13
C GLY A 188 28.23 42.05 11.01
N LYS A 189 27.55 42.18 12.15
CA LYS A 189 26.11 41.97 12.31
C LYS A 189 25.38 43.26 12.71
N LEU A 190 24.24 43.51 12.07
CA LEU A 190 23.29 44.57 12.45
C LEU A 190 21.88 44.00 12.65
N GLU A 191 21.27 44.24 13.81
CA GLU A 191 19.85 43.96 14.05
C GLU A 191 19.00 45.23 13.88
N ILE A 192 18.06 45.18 12.94
CA ILE A 192 17.22 46.29 12.49
C ILE A 192 15.79 46.13 13.05
N PRO A 193 15.23 47.12 13.76
CA PRO A 193 13.89 47.07 14.35
C PRO A 193 12.79 47.25 13.30
N SER A 194 11.56 46.92 13.69
CA SER A 194 10.38 47.06 12.83
C SER A 194 9.98 48.51 12.54
N SER A 195 10.44 49.46 13.34
CA SER A 195 10.09 50.88 13.24
C SER A 195 10.74 51.66 12.09
N ILE A 196 11.64 51.04 11.31
CA ILE A 196 12.36 51.70 10.21
C ILE A 196 11.40 52.12 9.08
N THR A 197 11.48 53.39 8.71
CA THR A 197 10.74 53.99 7.58
C THR A 197 11.65 54.54 6.48
N SER A 198 12.95 54.75 6.75
CA SER A 198 13.95 55.20 5.78
C SER A 198 15.31 54.55 6.05
N MET A 199 15.91 53.94 5.03
CA MET A 199 17.24 53.33 5.09
C MET A 199 17.98 53.43 3.75
N ASP A 200 17.75 54.52 3.03
CA ASP A 200 18.25 54.74 1.68
C ASP A 200 19.78 54.64 1.65
N THR A 201 20.34 53.82 0.76
CA THR A 201 21.80 53.67 0.53
C THR A 201 22.62 53.35 1.79
N THR A 202 22.00 52.78 2.82
CA THR A 202 22.63 52.53 4.14
C THR A 202 23.95 51.79 4.07
N PHE A 203 24.07 50.85 3.14
CA PHE A 203 25.23 50.00 2.98
C PHE A 203 25.97 50.24 1.66
N GLU A 204 25.69 51.30 0.89
CA GLU A 204 26.35 51.49 -0.41
C GLU A 204 27.90 51.47 -0.25
N PHE A 205 28.58 50.53 -0.90
CA PHE A 205 30.02 50.24 -0.76
C PHE A 205 30.51 49.78 0.63
N ALA A 206 29.63 49.35 1.52
CA ALA A 206 30.03 48.78 2.80
C ALA A 206 30.56 47.36 2.61
N GLY A 207 31.72 47.07 3.19
CA GLY A 207 32.34 45.73 3.13
C GLY A 207 32.86 45.29 1.75
N THR A 208 33.03 46.21 0.79
CA THR A 208 33.51 45.86 -0.57
C THR A 208 35.01 45.58 -0.66
N ASP A 209 35.79 46.04 0.31
CA ASP A 209 37.26 45.99 0.28
C ASP A 209 37.80 45.04 1.37
N THR A 210 36.97 44.17 1.95
CA THR A 210 37.37 43.14 2.92
C THR A 210 37.28 41.74 2.30
N ASP A 211 38.33 40.95 2.51
CA ASP A 211 38.42 39.54 2.09
C ASP A 211 37.92 38.58 3.18
N GLU A 212 37.53 39.10 4.36
CA GLU A 212 37.07 38.32 5.50
C GLU A 212 35.54 38.30 5.61
N ALA A 213 34.97 37.09 5.53
CA ALA A 213 33.58 36.84 5.90
C ALA A 213 33.36 37.07 7.42
N TYR A 214 32.14 37.43 7.83
CA TYR A 214 31.80 37.46 9.25
C TYR A 214 31.63 36.03 9.78
N GLU A 215 32.20 35.71 10.95
CA GLU A 215 32.27 34.34 11.48
C GLU A 215 30.94 33.57 11.37
N GLY A 216 30.96 32.46 10.65
CA GLY A 216 29.77 31.61 10.42
C GLY A 216 28.88 32.03 9.24
N TYR A 217 29.24 33.09 8.51
CA TYR A 217 28.46 33.62 7.39
C TYR A 217 29.36 33.89 6.17
N GLY A 218 28.96 33.44 4.99
CA GLY A 218 29.75 33.57 3.74
C GLY A 218 29.83 34.99 3.16
N THR A 219 29.46 36.01 3.92
CA THR A 219 29.44 37.43 3.51
C THR A 219 30.10 38.30 4.59
N PRO A 220 30.69 39.46 4.23
CA PRO A 220 31.24 40.39 5.22
C PRO A 220 30.17 40.96 6.17
N LEU A 221 28.96 41.21 5.66
CA LEU A 221 27.89 41.85 6.42
C LEU A 221 26.67 40.93 6.58
N VAL A 222 26.14 40.88 7.80
CA VAL A 222 24.97 40.10 8.20
C VAL A 222 23.92 41.03 8.80
N MET A 223 22.67 40.87 8.37
CA MET A 223 21.55 41.68 8.87
C MET A 223 20.43 40.79 9.41
N THR A 224 19.83 41.22 10.51
CA THR A 224 18.58 40.64 11.04
C THR A 224 17.53 41.74 11.02
N TYR A 225 16.38 41.55 10.35
CA TYR A 225 15.40 42.63 10.16
C TYR A 225 13.95 42.12 10.12
N TYR A 226 13.01 43.04 10.35
CA TYR A 226 11.57 42.82 10.15
C TYR A 226 11.15 43.28 8.75
N TYR A 227 10.28 42.52 8.07
CA TYR A 227 9.87 42.79 6.69
C TYR A 227 9.07 44.10 6.56
N SER A 228 9.55 45.05 5.76
CA SER A 228 8.80 46.21 5.27
C SER A 228 9.21 46.55 3.83
N ASP A 229 8.34 47.20 3.05
CA ASP A 229 8.64 47.57 1.65
C ASP A 229 9.88 48.47 1.55
N THR A 230 10.09 49.34 2.55
CA THR A 230 11.28 50.17 2.67
C THR A 230 12.54 49.31 2.85
N VAL A 231 12.50 48.35 3.79
CA VAL A 231 13.68 47.51 4.10
C VAL A 231 14.03 46.61 2.91
N LYS A 232 13.02 46.04 2.25
CA LYS A 232 13.20 45.21 1.05
C LYS A 232 13.92 45.95 -0.07
N ARG A 233 13.42 47.13 -0.47
CA ARG A 233 13.95 47.88 -1.61
C ARG A 233 15.43 48.23 -1.44
N GLU A 234 15.82 48.59 -0.23
CA GLU A 234 17.19 49.02 0.05
C GLU A 234 18.17 47.86 0.18
N ILE A 235 17.72 46.69 0.65
CA ILE A 235 18.56 45.48 0.61
C ILE A 235 18.76 45.04 -0.84
N GLU A 236 17.72 45.04 -1.67
CA GLU A 236 17.83 44.76 -3.12
C GLU A 236 18.83 45.72 -3.81
N TYR A 237 18.80 47.00 -3.46
CA TYR A 237 19.76 47.99 -3.98
C TYR A 237 21.19 47.72 -3.49
N ALA A 238 21.38 47.39 -2.22
CA ALA A 238 22.71 47.14 -1.66
C ALA A 238 23.33 45.82 -2.16
N ASN A 239 22.51 44.82 -2.50
CA ASN A 239 22.95 43.57 -3.11
C ASN A 239 23.65 43.78 -4.46
N ALA A 240 23.29 44.83 -5.19
CA ALA A 240 23.94 45.18 -6.46
C ALA A 240 25.42 45.57 -6.30
N PHE A 241 25.87 45.88 -5.08
CA PHE A 241 27.23 46.38 -4.82
C PHE A 241 28.03 45.51 -3.83
N ASN A 242 27.37 44.82 -2.89
CA ASN A 242 28.05 44.25 -1.72
C ASN A 242 27.76 42.76 -1.46
N ASN A 243 27.14 42.03 -2.40
CA ASN A 243 26.77 40.62 -2.22
C ASN A 243 25.98 40.33 -0.91
N LEU A 244 24.97 41.13 -0.55
CA LEU A 244 24.11 40.78 0.60
C LEU A 244 23.03 39.76 0.18
N HIS A 245 22.53 38.97 1.12
CA HIS A 245 21.65 37.84 0.86
C HIS A 245 20.28 38.01 1.54
N THR A 246 19.17 37.59 0.89
CA THR A 246 17.80 37.66 1.44
C THR A 246 16.89 36.53 0.93
N GLU A 247 16.16 35.81 1.80
CA GLU A 247 14.85 35.18 1.47
C GLU A 247 14.00 34.72 2.69
N LYS A 248 12.72 34.35 2.47
CA LYS A 248 11.55 34.65 3.34
C LYS A 248 10.80 33.41 3.85
N TYR A 249 10.42 33.37 5.15
CA TYR A 249 9.56 32.34 5.76
C TYR A 249 8.06 32.75 5.88
N PRO A 250 7.13 31.77 6.06
CA PRO A 250 5.67 31.98 6.11
C PRO A 250 5.12 32.76 7.33
N ASP A 251 5.91 32.98 8.38
CA ASP A 251 5.50 33.68 9.61
C ASP A 251 5.95 35.16 9.67
N GLY A 252 6.65 35.63 8.63
CA GLY A 252 7.13 37.00 8.51
C GLY A 252 8.50 37.29 9.14
N ARG A 253 9.21 36.29 9.66
CA ARG A 253 10.62 36.42 10.09
C ARG A 253 11.57 36.07 8.94
N VAL A 254 12.67 36.82 8.80
CA VAL A 254 13.75 36.53 7.84
C VAL A 254 15.04 36.29 8.62
N THR A 255 15.58 35.07 8.53
CA THR A 255 16.93 34.68 8.95
C THR A 255 17.74 34.25 7.72
N PRO A 256 19.07 34.46 7.70
CA PRO A 256 19.92 34.15 6.54
C PRO A 256 19.90 32.65 6.18
N VAL A 257 19.87 32.36 4.87
CA VAL A 257 19.99 31.00 4.29
C VAL A 257 21.41 30.50 4.50
N GLU A 258 21.52 29.27 5.01
CA GLU A 258 22.75 28.51 5.03
C GLU A 258 23.14 28.16 3.60
N LEU A 259 24.36 28.53 3.16
CA LEU A 259 24.89 28.08 1.87
C LEU A 259 24.81 26.55 1.82
N LYS A 260 24.06 25.98 0.88
CA LYS A 260 23.95 24.52 0.76
C LYS A 260 25.22 23.87 0.25
N PHE A 261 26.07 24.61 -0.46
CA PHE A 261 27.30 24.09 -1.08
C PHE A 261 28.53 24.95 -0.78
N SER A 262 29.68 24.28 -0.64
CA SER A 262 31.01 24.89 -0.54
C SER A 262 31.93 24.37 -1.66
N LYS A 263 32.91 25.18 -2.08
CA LYS A 263 33.95 24.75 -3.02
C LYS A 263 35.07 24.04 -2.28
N VAL A 264 35.40 22.82 -2.70
CA VAL A 264 36.55 22.06 -2.18
C VAL A 264 37.52 21.80 -3.32
N TYR A 265 38.76 22.25 -3.16
CA TYR A 265 39.80 22.17 -4.18
C TYR A 265 40.55 20.83 -4.11
N GLU A 266 40.61 20.11 -5.22
CA GLU A 266 41.26 18.80 -5.33
C GLU A 266 41.66 18.55 -6.79
N GLU A 267 42.79 17.85 -7.00
CA GLU A 267 43.40 17.63 -8.33
C GLU A 267 42.46 16.92 -9.33
N ASP A 268 41.63 15.98 -8.88
CA ASP A 268 40.75 15.20 -9.75
C ASP A 268 39.31 15.76 -9.85
N ALA A 269 39.06 16.95 -9.30
CA ALA A 269 37.73 17.52 -9.24
C ALA A 269 37.24 18.08 -10.60
N PRO A 270 35.93 18.06 -10.89
CA PRO A 270 35.40 18.25 -12.24
C PRO A 270 35.31 19.71 -12.71
N TYR A 271 35.32 20.69 -11.79
CA TYR A 271 35.21 22.11 -12.13
C TYR A 271 36.58 22.79 -12.04
N VAL A 272 36.80 23.85 -12.82
CA VAL A 272 38.05 24.62 -12.83
C VAL A 272 37.73 26.09 -12.54
N ASN A 273 38.48 26.74 -11.65
CA ASN A 273 38.32 28.18 -11.36
C ASN A 273 39.05 29.04 -12.41
N GLU A 274 38.94 30.37 -12.29
CA GLU A 274 39.64 31.31 -13.20
C GLU A 274 41.17 31.22 -13.11
N GLU A 275 41.70 30.66 -12.02
CA GLU A 275 43.14 30.49 -11.75
C GLU A 275 43.69 29.13 -12.25
N GLY A 276 42.82 28.25 -12.75
CA GLY A 276 43.19 26.92 -13.27
C GLY A 276 43.22 25.80 -12.23
N GLU A 277 42.70 26.03 -11.04
CA GLU A 277 42.60 25.04 -9.96
C GLU A 277 41.29 24.26 -10.03
N ASN A 278 41.39 22.95 -9.83
CA ASN A 278 40.25 22.04 -9.85
C ASN A 278 39.51 22.06 -8.51
N TYR A 279 38.17 22.07 -8.55
CA TYR A 279 37.32 22.00 -7.37
C TYR A 279 36.01 21.24 -7.62
N TYR A 280 35.35 20.81 -6.55
CA TYR A 280 34.00 20.24 -6.55
C TYR A 280 33.08 21.02 -5.60
N LEU A 281 31.77 20.81 -5.77
CA LEU A 281 30.74 21.40 -4.92
C LEU A 281 30.34 20.38 -3.85
N HIS A 282 30.64 20.69 -2.59
CA HIS A 282 30.37 19.84 -1.44
C HIS A 282 29.16 20.37 -0.66
N TYR A 283 28.18 19.52 -0.39
CA TYR A 283 26.96 19.85 0.34
C TYR A 283 27.26 20.03 1.83
N VAL A 284 26.94 21.21 2.38
CA VAL A 284 27.28 21.60 3.77
C VAL A 284 26.08 22.02 4.61
N ALA A 285 24.88 22.08 4.04
CA ALA A 285 23.67 22.41 4.79
C ALA A 285 23.08 21.21 5.55
N SER A 286 22.19 21.50 6.49
CA SER A 286 21.55 20.50 7.35
C SER A 286 20.12 20.12 6.91
N TYR A 287 19.79 20.12 5.61
CA TYR A 287 18.48 19.68 5.13
C TYR A 287 18.50 18.19 4.76
N ASP A 288 17.35 17.52 4.92
CA ASP A 288 17.21 16.11 4.57
C ASP A 288 16.69 15.87 3.14
N THR A 289 16.21 16.90 2.44
CA THR A 289 15.84 16.85 1.02
C THR A 289 16.54 17.96 0.23
N LEU A 290 17.04 17.62 -0.97
CA LEU A 290 17.68 18.55 -1.89
C LEU A 290 17.17 18.31 -3.32
N ASP A 291 16.52 19.32 -3.90
CA ASP A 291 16.23 19.37 -5.34
C ASP A 291 17.28 20.22 -6.05
N LEU A 292 18.11 19.58 -6.88
CA LEU A 292 19.16 20.27 -7.63
C LEU A 292 18.59 21.17 -8.74
N GLU A 293 17.40 20.89 -9.27
CA GLU A 293 16.75 21.73 -10.28
C GLU A 293 16.34 23.08 -9.69
N GLU A 294 15.76 23.06 -8.50
CA GLU A 294 15.39 24.28 -7.76
C GLU A 294 16.64 25.09 -7.42
N GLU A 295 17.70 24.42 -6.96
CA GLU A 295 18.99 25.07 -6.67
C GLU A 295 19.59 25.73 -7.91
N MET A 296 19.53 25.06 -9.07
CA MET A 296 19.98 25.62 -10.35
C MET A 296 19.12 26.81 -10.82
N LYS A 297 17.79 26.76 -10.64
CA LYS A 297 16.86 27.84 -11.02
C LYS A 297 17.03 29.10 -10.18
N ASN A 298 17.40 28.95 -8.91
CA ASN A 298 17.65 30.06 -7.99
C ASN A 298 18.94 30.84 -8.33
N GLN A 299 19.69 30.43 -9.37
CA GLN A 299 20.72 31.14 -10.16
C GLN A 299 21.72 32.10 -9.46
N MET A 300 21.85 32.11 -8.12
CA MET A 300 22.73 33.06 -7.43
C MET A 300 23.67 32.48 -6.35
N VAL A 301 23.73 31.16 -6.10
CA VAL A 301 24.42 30.68 -4.88
C VAL A 301 25.23 29.38 -5.00
N THR A 302 25.98 29.22 -6.10
CA THR A 302 27.14 28.31 -6.16
C THR A 302 28.38 29.04 -6.69
N TYR A 303 28.61 30.28 -6.23
CA TYR A 303 29.77 31.08 -6.65
C TYR A 303 29.93 31.20 -8.18
N GLY A 304 28.84 31.27 -8.93
CA GLY A 304 28.85 31.34 -10.40
C GLY A 304 29.07 30.02 -11.14
N THR A 305 28.99 28.87 -10.46
CA THR A 305 29.20 27.54 -11.07
C THR A 305 27.88 26.80 -11.27
N GLU A 306 27.50 26.50 -12.51
CA GLU A 306 26.36 25.65 -12.80
C GLU A 306 26.62 24.19 -12.35
N ILE A 307 25.72 23.63 -11.53
CA ILE A 307 25.84 22.25 -11.05
C ILE A 307 25.62 21.30 -12.24
N THR A 308 26.69 20.62 -12.67
CA THR A 308 26.65 19.70 -13.83
C THR A 308 27.25 18.32 -13.52
N ASN A 309 27.75 18.11 -12.30
CA ASN A 309 28.39 16.89 -11.83
C ASN A 309 28.27 16.75 -10.30
N THR A 310 28.15 15.52 -9.80
CA THR A 310 27.93 15.19 -8.38
C THR A 310 29.15 14.59 -7.66
N TYR A 311 30.36 14.78 -8.19
CA TYR A 311 31.62 14.28 -7.62
C TYR A 311 31.77 14.66 -6.13
N LYS A 312 31.88 13.67 -5.25
CA LYS A 312 32.03 13.82 -3.77
C LYS A 312 31.08 14.85 -3.13
N MET A 313 29.88 14.98 -3.68
CA MET A 313 28.94 16.01 -3.27
C MET A 313 28.48 15.85 -1.82
N PHE A 314 28.31 14.61 -1.34
CA PHE A 314 27.85 14.31 0.02
C PHE A 314 28.85 13.44 0.77
N ASP A 315 28.88 13.60 2.09
CA ASP A 315 29.77 12.84 2.98
C ASP A 315 29.07 12.42 4.29
N SER A 316 29.85 11.85 5.21
CA SER A 316 29.33 11.40 6.52
C SER A 316 28.68 12.50 7.39
N ALA A 317 29.00 13.79 7.15
CA ALA A 317 28.41 14.90 7.88
C ALA A 317 27.07 15.35 7.28
N SER A 318 26.79 14.97 6.02
CA SER A 318 25.55 15.30 5.33
C SER A 318 24.35 14.61 5.99
N GLN A 319 23.32 15.38 6.34
CA GLN A 319 22.05 14.86 6.90
C GLN A 319 21.01 14.54 5.81
N ILE A 320 21.48 14.33 4.58
CA ILE A 320 20.62 14.18 3.41
C ILE A 320 19.98 12.79 3.38
N LYS A 321 18.68 12.75 3.10
CA LYS A 321 17.90 11.53 2.88
C LYS A 321 17.37 11.42 1.46
N ARG A 322 17.11 12.54 0.80
CA ARG A 322 16.57 12.58 -0.56
C ARG A 322 17.30 13.60 -1.43
N VAL A 323 17.70 13.18 -2.63
CA VAL A 323 18.35 14.04 -3.63
C VAL A 323 17.64 13.89 -4.96
N VAL A 324 17.05 14.97 -5.48
CA VAL A 324 16.43 15.02 -6.81
C VAL A 324 17.44 15.60 -7.80
N VAL A 325 17.78 14.83 -8.83
CA VAL A 325 18.71 15.18 -9.90
C VAL A 325 17.93 15.47 -11.19
N PRO A 326 18.00 16.70 -11.75
CA PRO A 326 17.28 17.07 -12.95
C PRO A 326 17.82 16.38 -14.20
N GLU A 327 17.02 16.37 -15.27
CA GLU A 327 17.40 15.82 -16.58
C GLU A 327 18.61 16.55 -17.19
N SER A 328 18.86 17.81 -16.80
CA SER A 328 20.04 18.59 -17.21
C SER A 328 21.36 18.01 -16.70
N ILE A 329 21.34 17.20 -15.63
CA ILE A 329 22.49 16.44 -15.14
C ILE A 329 22.29 14.99 -15.59
N PRO A 330 22.88 14.58 -16.74
CA PRO A 330 22.67 13.23 -17.25
C PRO A 330 23.21 12.20 -16.26
N THR A 331 22.64 11.00 -16.24
CA THR A 331 23.03 9.92 -15.30
C THR A 331 24.52 9.53 -15.37
N SER A 332 25.20 9.79 -16.49
CA SER A 332 26.66 9.65 -16.66
C SER A 332 27.50 10.62 -15.81
N LYS A 333 26.89 11.69 -15.29
CA LYS A 333 27.49 12.70 -14.40
C LYS A 333 27.12 12.52 -12.93
N ILE A 334 26.32 11.50 -12.64
CA ILE A 334 26.12 11.00 -11.29
C ILE A 334 27.31 10.10 -10.96
N GLU A 335 28.31 10.62 -10.25
CA GLU A 335 29.56 9.88 -10.00
C GLU A 335 29.40 8.75 -8.97
N LEU A 336 30.24 7.71 -9.05
CA LEU A 336 30.18 6.60 -8.08
C LEU A 336 30.53 7.05 -6.64
N ASN A 337 31.30 8.14 -6.51
CA ASN A 337 31.74 8.70 -5.24
C ASN A 337 30.84 9.84 -4.73
N THR A 338 29.66 10.04 -5.32
CA THR A 338 28.74 11.14 -4.94
C THR A 338 28.37 11.15 -3.46
N PHE A 339 28.23 9.97 -2.85
CA PHE A 339 27.78 9.79 -1.47
C PHE A 339 28.86 9.19 -0.57
N ILE A 340 30.13 9.45 -0.84
CA ILE A 340 31.26 8.77 -0.18
C ILE A 340 31.18 8.88 1.35
N ASN A 341 31.26 7.74 2.06
CA ASN A 341 31.17 7.66 3.53
C ASN A 341 29.81 8.07 4.14
N THR A 342 28.74 8.12 3.35
CA THR A 342 27.38 8.31 3.89
C THR A 342 26.81 7.01 4.46
N SER A 343 25.81 7.10 5.36
CA SER A 343 25.17 5.94 6.02
C SER A 343 23.69 6.16 6.34
N GLN A 344 22.94 6.80 5.44
CA GLN A 344 21.56 7.25 5.71
C GLN A 344 20.58 6.87 4.59
N ASN A 345 20.40 5.58 4.27
CA ASN A 345 19.38 5.06 3.30
C ASN A 345 18.86 6.08 2.26
N ILE A 346 19.77 6.60 1.43
CA ILE A 346 19.53 7.84 0.67
C ILE A 346 18.73 7.51 -0.59
N GLN A 347 17.63 8.22 -0.79
CA GLN A 347 16.83 8.18 -1.99
C GLN A 347 17.42 9.13 -3.04
N LEU A 348 18.05 8.57 -4.07
CA LEU A 348 18.52 9.34 -5.22
C LEU A 348 17.46 9.29 -6.33
N ILE A 349 16.79 10.40 -6.58
CA ILE A 349 15.72 10.50 -7.58
C ILE A 349 16.30 11.13 -8.85
N PHE A 350 16.29 10.42 -9.98
CA PHE A 350 16.85 10.92 -11.23
C PHE A 350 15.76 11.16 -12.28
N LYS A 351 15.80 12.32 -12.95
CA LYS A 351 14.84 12.68 -14.02
C LYS A 351 15.29 12.26 -15.43
N ASP A 352 16.56 11.91 -15.66
CA ASP A 352 17.06 11.30 -16.92
C ASP A 352 16.69 9.79 -16.99
N VAL A 353 15.39 9.50 -17.10
CA VAL A 353 14.82 8.15 -16.98
C VAL A 353 15.11 7.22 -18.16
N LYS A 354 15.59 7.75 -19.28
CA LYS A 354 15.98 6.94 -20.46
C LYS A 354 17.25 6.13 -20.23
N ASN A 355 18.06 6.54 -19.25
CA ASN A 355 19.30 5.89 -18.86
C ASN A 355 19.16 5.35 -17.44
N ASP A 356 18.47 4.20 -17.31
CA ASP A 356 18.21 3.61 -15.99
C ASP A 356 19.50 3.32 -15.20
N ILE A 357 19.55 3.84 -13.97
CA ILE A 357 20.63 3.61 -13.00
C ILE A 357 20.13 2.92 -11.74
N SER A 358 18.96 2.29 -11.75
CA SER A 358 18.38 1.58 -10.59
C SER A 358 19.37 0.61 -9.92
N ASP A 359 20.21 -0.08 -10.71
CA ASP A 359 21.21 -1.03 -10.20
C ASP A 359 22.55 -0.38 -9.75
N LYS A 360 22.71 0.95 -9.91
CA LYS A 360 23.99 1.62 -9.69
C LYS A 360 24.41 1.57 -8.22
N GLN A 361 25.62 1.08 -7.99
CA GLN A 361 26.23 0.98 -6.67
C GLN A 361 27.19 2.13 -6.43
N PHE A 362 27.13 2.76 -5.25
CA PHE A 362 27.99 3.88 -4.87
C PHE A 362 29.15 3.44 -3.98
N GLU A 363 30.30 4.10 -4.15
CA GLU A 363 31.52 3.81 -3.40
C GLU A 363 31.34 4.19 -1.93
N GLN A 364 31.52 3.21 -1.04
CA GLN A 364 31.43 3.43 0.42
C GLN A 364 30.08 4.04 0.86
N ALA A 365 29.00 3.69 0.15
CA ALA A 365 27.66 4.21 0.35
C ALA A 365 26.60 3.17 -0.07
N GLY A 366 26.60 2.01 0.61
CA GLY A 366 25.80 0.84 0.23
C GLY A 366 24.28 0.98 0.38
N ASP A 367 23.83 2.01 1.11
CA ASP A 367 22.41 2.22 1.40
C ASP A 367 21.75 3.25 0.47
N VAL A 368 22.46 3.75 -0.55
CA VAL A 368 21.87 4.66 -1.53
C VAL A 368 21.03 3.88 -2.53
N VAL A 369 19.78 4.27 -2.71
CA VAL A 369 18.84 3.64 -3.65
C VAL A 369 18.43 4.65 -4.73
N PRO A 370 18.84 4.44 -6.00
CA PRO A 370 18.38 5.23 -7.13
C PRO A 370 16.93 4.91 -7.50
N TYR A 371 16.14 5.93 -7.83
CA TYR A 371 14.76 5.83 -8.32
C TYR A 371 14.55 6.73 -9.54
N ALA A 372 13.94 6.19 -10.59
CA ALA A 372 13.49 6.95 -11.76
C ALA A 372 12.29 7.81 -11.38
N TYR A 373 12.34 9.11 -11.67
CA TYR A 373 11.23 10.04 -11.40
C TYR A 373 10.07 9.81 -12.37
N LEU A 374 8.88 9.48 -11.88
CA LEU A 374 7.66 9.33 -12.69
C LEU A 374 6.80 10.60 -12.65
N SER A 375 6.43 11.10 -13.82
CA SER A 375 5.43 12.16 -14.04
C SER A 375 4.51 11.82 -15.22
N ASP A 376 3.44 12.60 -15.41
CA ASP A 376 2.48 12.38 -16.51
C ASP A 376 3.16 12.40 -17.90
N ASP A 377 4.31 13.07 -18.01
CA ASP A 377 4.99 13.30 -19.28
C ASP A 377 5.95 12.16 -19.67
N ASN A 378 6.33 11.26 -18.75
CA ASN A 378 7.42 10.31 -18.96
C ASN A 378 7.08 8.83 -18.67
N GLN A 379 5.81 8.50 -18.40
CA GLN A 379 5.36 7.15 -18.08
C GLN A 379 5.95 6.07 -19.00
N GLY A 380 5.90 6.27 -20.32
CA GLY A 380 6.40 5.29 -21.30
C GLY A 380 7.91 5.02 -21.22
N ASP A 381 8.71 6.01 -20.84
CA ASP A 381 10.16 5.86 -20.69
C ASP A 381 10.50 5.12 -19.37
N VAL A 382 9.70 5.34 -18.32
CA VAL A 382 9.91 4.78 -16.98
C VAL A 382 9.58 3.28 -16.91
N MET A 383 8.73 2.72 -17.80
CA MET A 383 8.31 1.31 -17.75
C MET A 383 9.46 0.29 -17.75
N ASN A 384 10.64 0.67 -18.25
CA ASN A 384 11.82 -0.20 -18.28
C ASN A 384 12.69 -0.09 -17.02
N CYS A 385 12.47 0.92 -16.18
CA CYS A 385 13.23 1.16 -14.95
C CYS A 385 12.79 0.19 -13.85
N LYS A 386 13.73 -0.19 -12.97
CA LYS A 386 13.45 -1.13 -11.88
C LYS A 386 13.00 -0.47 -10.60
N HIS A 387 13.48 0.73 -10.30
CA HIS A 387 13.12 1.49 -9.11
C HIS A 387 12.41 2.77 -9.54
N ILE A 388 11.19 3.01 -9.06
CA ILE A 388 10.38 4.16 -9.49
C ILE A 388 10.00 5.04 -8.29
N PHE A 389 10.22 6.34 -8.42
CA PHE A 389 9.70 7.36 -7.50
C PHE A 389 8.45 7.98 -8.13
N ILE A 390 7.30 7.77 -7.52
CA ILE A 390 6.02 8.30 -7.99
C ILE A 390 5.83 9.69 -7.39
N SER A 391 6.01 10.72 -8.21
CA SER A 391 5.94 12.14 -7.80
C SER A 391 4.52 12.64 -7.60
N TYR A 392 4.35 13.65 -6.74
CA TYR A 392 3.11 14.44 -6.60
C TYR A 392 2.62 15.05 -7.93
N GLU A 393 3.50 15.17 -8.93
CA GLU A 393 3.14 15.62 -10.27
C GLU A 393 2.40 14.56 -11.09
N TYR A 394 2.26 13.32 -10.61
CA TYR A 394 1.53 12.28 -11.33
C TYR A 394 0.02 12.36 -11.09
N SER A 395 -0.78 12.27 -12.14
CA SER A 395 -2.22 12.55 -12.07
C SER A 395 -3.05 11.43 -11.44
N THR A 396 -2.73 10.15 -11.69
CA THR A 396 -3.51 9.04 -11.13
C THR A 396 -2.73 7.72 -11.08
N LEU A 397 -2.78 7.03 -9.93
CA LEU A 397 -2.21 5.68 -9.76
C LEU A 397 -3.19 4.54 -10.13
N SER A 398 -4.27 4.86 -10.83
CA SER A 398 -5.30 3.88 -11.21
C SER A 398 -5.16 3.42 -12.67
N ASN A 399 -5.82 2.31 -13.00
CA ASN A 399 -5.96 1.77 -14.37
C ASN A 399 -4.67 1.23 -15.00
N GLY A 400 -3.86 0.50 -14.24
CA GLY A 400 -2.71 -0.21 -14.82
C GLY A 400 -1.54 0.73 -15.13
N THR A 401 -1.39 1.80 -14.35
CA THR A 401 -0.36 2.83 -14.50
C THR A 401 1.04 2.27 -14.78
N LEU A 402 1.47 1.27 -14.02
CA LEU A 402 2.77 0.63 -14.18
C LEU A 402 2.64 -0.83 -14.63
N CYS A 403 1.48 -1.20 -15.17
CA CYS A 403 1.18 -2.57 -15.58
C CYS A 403 2.23 -3.11 -16.53
N ASP A 404 2.66 -4.36 -16.30
CA ASP A 404 3.69 -5.04 -17.11
C ASP A 404 5.08 -4.35 -17.12
N SER A 405 5.37 -3.45 -16.17
CA SER A 405 6.69 -2.82 -16.05
C SER A 405 7.76 -3.74 -15.44
N ASN A 406 9.03 -3.37 -15.60
CA ASN A 406 10.18 -4.05 -14.96
C ASN A 406 10.38 -3.64 -13.48
N LEU A 407 9.37 -3.02 -12.88
CA LEU A 407 9.40 -2.50 -11.53
C LEU A 407 9.70 -3.61 -10.52
N THR A 408 10.65 -3.33 -9.62
CA THR A 408 11.00 -4.16 -8.46
C THR A 408 10.78 -3.40 -7.16
N LYS A 409 10.88 -2.05 -7.19
CA LYS A 409 10.79 -1.18 -6.02
C LYS A 409 10.10 0.15 -6.35
N ALA A 410 9.13 0.56 -5.55
CA ALA A 410 8.43 1.83 -5.72
C ALA A 410 8.44 2.63 -4.43
N TYR A 411 8.64 3.94 -4.54
CA TYR A 411 8.42 4.88 -3.46
C TYR A 411 7.41 5.93 -3.91
N ILE A 412 6.37 6.14 -3.12
CA ILE A 412 5.33 7.14 -3.36
C ILE A 412 5.67 8.40 -2.59
N ASP A 413 5.72 9.55 -3.27
CA ASP A 413 6.01 10.83 -2.66
C ASP A 413 4.96 11.18 -1.59
N GLU A 414 5.40 11.38 -0.35
CA GLU A 414 4.54 11.76 0.77
C GLU A 414 3.84 13.12 0.59
N THR A 415 4.31 13.94 -0.35
CA THR A 415 3.68 15.23 -0.69
C THR A 415 2.61 15.09 -1.77
N GLY A 416 2.44 13.90 -2.36
CA GLY A 416 1.54 13.58 -3.47
C GLY A 416 0.05 13.47 -3.15
N TYR A 417 -0.44 14.24 -2.17
CA TYR A 417 -1.83 14.09 -1.73
C TYR A 417 -2.84 14.77 -2.64
N GLU A 418 -2.49 15.81 -3.42
CA GLU A 418 -3.41 16.48 -4.37
C GLU A 418 -2.70 17.11 -5.58
N LYS A 419 -3.16 16.81 -6.81
CA LYS A 419 -2.85 17.60 -8.01
C LYS A 419 -4.14 18.20 -8.56
N ASN A 420 -4.19 19.53 -8.71
CA ASN A 420 -5.39 20.26 -9.15
C ASN A 420 -6.65 20.06 -8.28
N GLY A 421 -6.48 19.67 -7.01
CA GLY A 421 -7.58 19.37 -6.08
C GLY A 421 -8.20 17.98 -6.24
N GLU A 422 -7.53 17.06 -6.95
CA GLU A 422 -7.87 15.64 -6.97
C GLU A 422 -6.88 14.86 -6.10
N GLU A 423 -7.40 14.20 -5.06
CA GLU A 423 -6.62 13.36 -4.15
C GLU A 423 -6.35 11.98 -4.77
N TRP A 424 -5.19 11.37 -4.46
CA TRP A 424 -4.88 9.98 -4.83
C TRP A 424 -5.67 8.97 -3.98
N VAL A 425 -6.96 8.89 -4.24
CA VAL A 425 -7.89 8.03 -3.47
C VAL A 425 -8.04 6.62 -4.04
N ASN A 426 -7.61 6.39 -5.29
CA ASN A 426 -7.78 5.13 -6.01
C ASN A 426 -6.44 4.59 -6.54
N PHE A 427 -6.10 3.38 -6.10
CA PHE A 427 -4.87 2.65 -6.43
C PHE A 427 -5.15 1.39 -7.27
N ASP A 428 -6.34 1.30 -7.85
CA ASP A 428 -6.79 0.10 -8.53
C ASP A 428 -5.85 -0.23 -9.70
N ASN A 429 -5.33 -1.45 -9.71
CA ASN A 429 -4.41 -1.96 -10.72
C ASN A 429 -3.04 -1.23 -10.80
N ALA A 430 -2.65 -0.41 -9.81
CA ALA A 430 -1.44 0.43 -9.90
C ALA A 430 -0.17 -0.36 -10.30
N PHE A 431 0.01 -1.54 -9.71
CA PHE A 431 1.16 -2.43 -9.92
C PHE A 431 0.77 -3.80 -10.50
N ALA A 432 -0.41 -3.90 -11.13
CA ALA A 432 -0.89 -5.16 -11.69
C ALA A 432 0.10 -5.71 -12.73
N TYR A 433 0.31 -7.02 -12.74
CA TYR A 433 1.20 -7.78 -13.62
C TYR A 433 2.65 -7.29 -13.67
N CYS A 434 3.10 -6.53 -12.66
CA CYS A 434 4.52 -6.21 -12.45
C CYS A 434 5.23 -7.44 -11.87
N VAL A 435 5.50 -8.44 -12.72
CA VAL A 435 6.06 -9.75 -12.32
C VAL A 435 7.42 -9.66 -11.62
N SER A 436 8.13 -8.54 -11.75
CA SER A 436 9.43 -8.30 -11.11
C SER A 436 9.30 -7.82 -9.65
N ILE A 437 8.11 -7.40 -9.21
CA ILE A 437 7.83 -7.13 -7.79
C ILE A 437 7.76 -8.47 -7.07
N THR A 438 8.78 -8.79 -6.28
CA THR A 438 8.91 -10.07 -5.55
C THR A 438 8.75 -9.93 -4.04
N SER A 439 8.73 -8.69 -3.53
CA SER A 439 8.57 -8.33 -2.13
C SER A 439 7.68 -7.10 -1.99
N LEU A 440 6.73 -7.13 -1.04
CA LEU A 440 5.89 -5.97 -0.71
C LEU A 440 6.65 -4.91 0.10
N ASP A 441 7.72 -5.27 0.81
CA ASP A 441 8.55 -4.32 1.56
C ASP A 441 9.28 -3.32 0.64
N ASP A 442 9.40 -3.64 -0.65
CA ASP A 442 9.97 -2.76 -1.67
C ASP A 442 8.93 -1.79 -2.28
N ILE A 443 7.66 -1.87 -1.88
CA ILE A 443 6.60 -0.95 -2.30
C ILE A 443 6.22 -0.07 -1.11
N ILE A 444 6.77 1.14 -1.08
CA ILE A 444 6.66 2.05 0.05
C ILE A 444 5.53 3.05 -0.20
N ILE A 445 4.45 2.91 0.58
CA ILE A 445 3.32 3.84 0.63
C ILE A 445 3.39 4.58 1.99
N PRO A 446 3.76 5.88 2.02
CA PRO A 446 3.80 6.66 3.25
C PRO A 446 2.45 6.73 3.96
N ALA A 447 2.47 6.92 5.28
CA ALA A 447 1.25 6.98 6.09
C ALA A 447 0.34 8.15 5.66
N GLU A 448 0.95 9.27 5.28
CA GLU A 448 0.32 10.48 4.75
C GLU A 448 -0.43 10.22 3.45
N ILE A 449 -0.06 9.21 2.66
CA ILE A 449 -0.79 8.82 1.45
C ILE A 449 -1.80 7.74 1.77
N SER A 450 -1.41 6.75 2.59
CA SER A 450 -2.26 5.63 2.99
C SER A 450 -3.58 6.11 3.60
N GLU A 451 -3.58 7.18 4.40
CA GLU A 451 -4.80 7.70 5.02
C GLU A 451 -5.85 8.24 4.02
N HIS A 452 -5.49 8.47 2.75
CA HIS A 452 -6.42 8.94 1.72
C HIS A 452 -6.93 7.81 0.79
N ILE A 453 -6.34 6.62 0.83
CA ILE A 453 -6.69 5.55 -0.11
C ILE A 453 -8.04 4.92 0.27
N THR A 454 -8.98 4.96 -0.68
CA THR A 454 -10.34 4.40 -0.52
C THR A 454 -10.59 3.14 -1.37
N SER A 455 -9.73 2.90 -2.38
CA SER A 455 -9.81 1.75 -3.28
C SER A 455 -8.42 1.24 -3.66
N MET A 456 -8.23 -0.08 -3.60
CA MET A 456 -6.96 -0.76 -3.88
C MET A 456 -7.21 -2.12 -4.58
N ASN A 457 -8.20 -2.18 -5.46
CA ASN A 457 -8.58 -3.42 -6.15
C ASN A 457 -7.52 -3.81 -7.17
N SER A 458 -7.17 -5.08 -7.26
CA SER A 458 -6.17 -5.62 -8.20
C SER A 458 -4.79 -4.95 -8.14
N THR A 459 -4.46 -4.18 -7.11
CA THR A 459 -3.25 -3.35 -7.07
C THR A 459 -1.97 -4.18 -7.23
N PHE A 460 -1.93 -5.40 -6.68
CA PHE A 460 -0.79 -6.31 -6.80
C PHE A 460 -1.13 -7.58 -7.59
N ALA A 461 -2.24 -7.59 -8.34
CA ALA A 461 -2.63 -8.75 -9.12
C ALA A 461 -1.51 -9.16 -10.09
N GLY A 462 -1.18 -10.44 -10.23
CA GLY A 462 -0.18 -10.93 -11.18
C GLY A 462 1.27 -10.55 -10.85
N THR A 463 1.56 -10.02 -9.66
CA THR A 463 2.93 -9.73 -9.23
C THR A 463 3.70 -11.02 -8.88
N GLY A 464 5.03 -10.93 -8.87
CA GLY A 464 5.91 -12.06 -8.53
C GLY A 464 6.14 -12.25 -7.03
N ILE A 465 5.27 -11.71 -6.17
CA ILE A 465 5.43 -11.78 -4.72
C ILE A 465 5.40 -13.23 -4.25
N THR A 466 6.28 -13.55 -3.31
CA THR A 466 6.40 -14.92 -2.76
C THR A 466 5.75 -15.06 -1.39
N SER A 467 5.62 -13.95 -0.66
CA SER A 467 4.98 -13.90 0.65
C SER A 467 4.34 -12.53 0.92
N ILE A 468 3.35 -12.51 1.80
CA ILE A 468 2.79 -11.27 2.37
C ILE A 468 3.30 -11.15 3.81
N PRO A 469 4.16 -10.17 4.12
CA PRO A 469 4.75 -10.05 5.44
C PRO A 469 3.78 -9.45 6.45
N ALA A 470 3.94 -9.79 7.73
CA ALA A 470 3.08 -9.28 8.81
C ALA A 470 3.21 -7.75 9.00
N SER A 471 4.30 -7.15 8.53
CA SER A 471 4.53 -5.70 8.52
C SER A 471 3.72 -4.96 7.45
N PHE A 472 3.28 -5.65 6.39
CA PHE A 472 2.54 -5.00 5.31
C PHE A 472 1.14 -4.63 5.80
N SER A 473 0.87 -3.33 5.82
CA SER A 473 -0.39 -2.77 6.32
C SER A 473 -1.21 -2.23 5.18
N LEU A 474 -2.49 -2.64 5.12
CA LEU A 474 -3.45 -2.12 4.16
C LEU A 474 -4.03 -0.78 4.66
N PRO A 475 -4.42 0.14 3.76
CA PRO A 475 -5.03 1.40 4.19
C PRO A 475 -6.38 1.20 4.89
N GLU A 476 -6.62 1.89 6.01
CA GLU A 476 -7.82 1.69 6.85
C GLU A 476 -9.14 2.16 6.21
N ASN A 477 -9.06 3.04 5.21
CA ASN A 477 -10.22 3.65 4.55
C ASN A 477 -10.72 2.86 3.33
N VAL A 478 -10.06 1.75 2.97
CA VAL A 478 -10.49 0.90 1.86
C VAL A 478 -11.78 0.15 2.20
N THR A 479 -12.71 0.14 1.23
CA THR A 479 -14.02 -0.54 1.37
C THR A 479 -14.09 -1.85 0.57
N SER A 480 -13.16 -2.05 -0.37
CA SER A 480 -13.03 -3.24 -1.21
C SER A 480 -11.56 -3.54 -1.45
N LEU A 481 -11.21 -4.83 -1.45
CA LEU A 481 -9.88 -5.36 -1.79
C LEU A 481 -10.02 -6.48 -2.84
N ASP A 482 -10.97 -6.31 -3.74
CA ASP A 482 -11.25 -7.29 -4.76
C ASP A 482 -10.02 -7.51 -5.63
N SER A 483 -9.70 -8.78 -5.88
CA SER A 483 -8.58 -9.23 -6.69
C SER A 483 -7.19 -8.73 -6.27
N LEU A 484 -7.00 -8.21 -5.04
CA LEU A 484 -5.75 -7.54 -4.63
C LEU A 484 -4.47 -8.31 -4.99
N PHE A 485 -4.48 -9.64 -4.76
CA PHE A 485 -3.36 -10.55 -5.03
C PHE A 485 -3.74 -11.68 -6.00
N THR A 486 -4.78 -11.51 -6.83
CA THR A 486 -5.14 -12.49 -7.88
C THR A 486 -3.96 -12.77 -8.78
N ASP A 487 -3.80 -13.99 -9.29
CA ASP A 487 -2.74 -14.38 -10.23
C ASP A 487 -1.30 -14.22 -9.71
N CYS A 488 -1.09 -13.98 -8.41
CA CYS A 488 0.26 -14.01 -7.80
C CYS A 488 0.74 -15.46 -7.67
N GLN A 489 1.14 -16.07 -8.80
CA GLN A 489 1.39 -17.51 -8.90
C GLN A 489 2.59 -17.99 -8.06
N GLU A 490 3.47 -17.09 -7.63
CA GLU A 490 4.60 -17.41 -6.75
C GLU A 490 4.28 -17.22 -5.25
N LEU A 491 3.10 -16.66 -4.91
CA LEU A 491 2.71 -16.36 -3.54
C LEU A 491 2.40 -17.66 -2.78
N GLU A 492 3.30 -18.09 -1.89
CA GLU A 492 3.14 -19.33 -1.13
C GLU A 492 2.67 -19.12 0.32
N ILE A 493 2.99 -17.96 0.91
CA ILE A 493 2.88 -17.71 2.35
C ILE A 493 2.19 -16.37 2.63
N ILE A 494 1.19 -16.39 3.52
CA ILE A 494 0.73 -15.20 4.25
C ILE A 494 1.27 -15.32 5.67
N GLU A 495 2.07 -14.36 6.12
CA GLU A 495 2.60 -14.39 7.49
C GLU A 495 1.50 -14.16 8.53
N GLU A 496 1.59 -14.88 9.65
CA GLU A 496 0.73 -14.65 10.80
C GLU A 496 0.94 -13.25 11.36
N GLY A 497 -0.08 -12.40 11.25
CA GLY A 497 0.01 -10.99 11.63
C GLY A 497 -0.56 -10.05 10.58
N PHE A 498 -0.58 -10.46 9.30
CA PHE A 498 -1.29 -9.72 8.26
C PHE A 498 -2.80 -9.64 8.57
N ARG A 499 -3.42 -8.49 8.34
CA ARG A 499 -4.82 -8.20 8.68
C ARG A 499 -5.54 -7.51 7.54
N ILE A 500 -6.83 -7.84 7.39
CA ILE A 500 -7.75 -7.12 6.51
C ILE A 500 -8.46 -6.02 7.31
N PRO A 501 -8.48 -4.75 6.85
CA PRO A 501 -9.09 -3.65 7.59
C PRO A 501 -10.58 -3.84 7.90
N SER A 502 -11.06 -3.24 8.99
CA SER A 502 -12.43 -3.48 9.49
C SER A 502 -13.54 -2.90 8.60
N ASN A 503 -13.21 -1.93 7.76
CA ASN A 503 -14.16 -1.25 6.86
C ASN A 503 -14.39 -2.00 5.53
N VAL A 504 -13.63 -3.06 5.28
CA VAL A 504 -13.71 -3.84 4.03
C VAL A 504 -15.02 -4.62 4.00
N THR A 505 -15.75 -4.48 2.89
CA THR A 505 -17.03 -5.17 2.65
C THR A 505 -16.91 -6.28 1.61
N SER A 506 -15.84 -6.30 0.82
CA SER A 506 -15.63 -7.23 -0.29
C SER A 506 -14.15 -7.62 -0.44
N VAL A 507 -13.91 -8.93 -0.60
CA VAL A 507 -12.58 -9.55 -0.85
C VAL A 507 -12.67 -10.59 -1.98
N ASN A 508 -13.49 -10.30 -3.00
CA ASN A 508 -13.73 -11.23 -4.10
C ASN A 508 -12.43 -11.49 -4.86
N TYR A 509 -12.15 -12.76 -5.17
CA TYR A 509 -10.95 -13.22 -5.87
C TYR A 509 -9.62 -12.83 -5.20
N MET A 510 -9.59 -12.26 -3.99
CA MET A 510 -8.41 -11.59 -3.43
C MET A 510 -7.11 -12.41 -3.53
N PHE A 511 -7.17 -13.73 -3.37
CA PHE A 511 -6.03 -14.65 -3.47
C PHE A 511 -6.21 -15.72 -4.55
N ALA A 512 -7.08 -15.49 -5.52
CA ALA A 512 -7.38 -16.45 -6.57
C ALA A 512 -6.14 -16.74 -7.43
N ASN A 513 -5.95 -18.01 -7.83
CA ASN A 513 -4.84 -18.46 -8.69
C ASN A 513 -3.44 -18.15 -8.11
N THR A 514 -3.26 -18.37 -6.80
CA THR A 514 -1.97 -18.23 -6.09
C THR A 514 -1.39 -19.58 -5.66
N SER A 515 -0.12 -19.64 -5.28
CA SER A 515 0.52 -20.86 -4.75
C SER A 515 0.36 -21.04 -3.23
N LEU A 516 -0.62 -20.36 -2.61
CA LEU A 516 -0.82 -20.38 -1.16
C LEU A 516 -1.07 -21.79 -0.66
N LYS A 517 -0.28 -22.22 0.36
CA LYS A 517 -0.38 -23.57 0.94
C LYS A 517 -1.28 -23.64 2.18
N ASN A 518 -1.43 -22.52 2.89
CA ASN A 518 -2.17 -22.41 4.14
C ASN A 518 -2.84 -21.05 4.27
N ILE A 519 -3.90 -20.97 5.08
CA ILE A 519 -4.59 -19.73 5.43
C ILE A 519 -4.31 -19.40 6.91
N PRO A 520 -3.84 -18.20 7.24
CA PRO A 520 -3.71 -17.76 8.64
C PRO A 520 -5.05 -17.80 9.37
N ALA A 521 -5.06 -18.27 10.62
CA ALA A 521 -6.30 -18.46 11.38
C ALA A 521 -7.04 -17.12 11.63
N ASN A 522 -6.26 -16.05 11.83
CA ASN A 522 -6.75 -14.72 12.21
C ASN A 522 -6.79 -13.72 11.03
N LEU A 523 -6.78 -14.19 9.79
CA LEU A 523 -6.75 -13.31 8.60
C LEU A 523 -7.90 -12.29 8.61
N PHE A 524 -9.10 -12.72 9.02
CA PHE A 524 -10.33 -11.91 9.01
C PHE A 524 -10.84 -11.53 10.41
N ILE A 525 -10.02 -11.65 11.46
CA ILE A 525 -10.49 -11.51 12.87
C ILE A 525 -11.08 -10.13 13.20
N GLU A 526 -10.69 -9.08 12.48
CA GLU A 526 -11.14 -7.69 12.68
C GLU A 526 -12.10 -7.21 11.57
N SER A 527 -12.39 -8.05 10.57
CA SER A 527 -13.02 -7.65 9.30
C SER A 527 -14.50 -8.01 9.24
N ASN A 528 -15.23 -7.67 10.31
CA ASN A 528 -16.62 -8.11 10.51
C ASN A 528 -17.64 -7.54 9.50
N GLU A 529 -17.27 -6.52 8.73
CA GLU A 529 -18.13 -5.89 7.73
C GLU A 529 -18.10 -6.58 6.35
N ILE A 530 -17.25 -7.60 6.17
CA ILE A 530 -17.18 -8.34 4.90
C ILE A 530 -18.50 -9.07 4.63
N LEU A 531 -19.10 -8.77 3.48
CA LEU A 531 -20.32 -9.39 2.96
C LEU A 531 -20.01 -10.41 1.85
N PHE A 532 -19.00 -10.12 1.02
CA PHE A 532 -18.70 -10.86 -0.22
C PHE A 532 -17.28 -11.46 -0.19
N MET A 533 -17.20 -12.79 -0.34
CA MET A 533 -15.97 -13.58 -0.46
C MET A 533 -16.01 -14.52 -1.68
N TYR A 534 -16.56 -14.02 -2.80
CA TYR A 534 -16.66 -14.79 -4.04
C TYR A 534 -15.26 -15.17 -4.53
N ASN A 535 -14.98 -16.46 -4.75
CA ASN A 535 -13.72 -17.00 -5.27
C ASN A 535 -12.45 -16.56 -4.53
N THR A 536 -12.53 -16.13 -3.26
CA THR A 536 -11.39 -15.52 -2.55
C THR A 536 -10.13 -16.39 -2.54
N PHE A 537 -10.25 -17.71 -2.41
CA PHE A 537 -9.12 -18.67 -2.44
C PHE A 537 -9.22 -19.67 -3.59
N SER A 538 -9.91 -19.34 -4.68
CA SER A 538 -10.06 -20.26 -5.80
C SER A 538 -8.71 -20.53 -6.49
N MET A 539 -8.53 -21.74 -7.03
CA MET A 539 -7.34 -22.17 -7.75
C MET A 539 -6.04 -22.07 -6.96
N THR A 540 -6.12 -22.05 -5.61
CA THR A 540 -4.94 -22.00 -4.75
C THR A 540 -4.35 -23.40 -4.51
N LYS A 541 -3.16 -23.46 -3.92
CA LYS A 541 -2.48 -24.71 -3.54
C LYS A 541 -2.69 -25.09 -2.07
N ILE A 542 -3.81 -24.65 -1.48
CA ILE A 542 -4.11 -24.89 -0.06
C ILE A 542 -4.23 -26.39 0.17
N GLU A 543 -3.43 -26.93 1.08
CA GLU A 543 -3.39 -28.38 1.33
C GLU A 543 -4.43 -28.81 2.38
N LYS A 544 -4.79 -27.88 3.27
CA LYS A 544 -5.63 -28.12 4.45
C LYS A 544 -6.38 -26.87 4.90
N ILE A 545 -7.63 -27.04 5.31
CA ILE A 545 -8.42 -26.02 6.02
C ILE A 545 -8.44 -26.35 7.52
N ASN A 546 -7.94 -25.43 8.34
CA ASN A 546 -7.88 -25.58 9.79
C ASN A 546 -9.23 -25.25 10.44
N LYS A 547 -9.54 -25.93 11.55
CA LYS A 547 -10.78 -25.71 12.32
C LYS A 547 -10.87 -24.30 12.93
N ASP A 548 -9.72 -23.65 13.12
CA ASP A 548 -9.60 -22.32 13.73
C ASP A 548 -9.70 -21.20 12.66
N PHE A 549 -10.06 -21.53 11.40
CA PHE A 549 -10.38 -20.52 10.39
C PHE A 549 -11.69 -19.81 10.76
N HIS A 550 -11.61 -18.50 10.98
CA HIS A 550 -12.76 -17.68 11.35
C HIS A 550 -13.30 -16.90 10.16
N PHE A 551 -14.59 -17.12 9.84
CA PHE A 551 -15.31 -16.29 8.90
C PHE A 551 -15.67 -14.91 9.49
N PRO A 552 -15.75 -13.85 8.66
CA PRO A 552 -16.37 -12.59 9.06
C PRO A 552 -17.80 -12.77 9.57
N GLU A 553 -18.21 -12.02 10.61
CA GLU A 553 -19.53 -12.18 11.24
C GLU A 553 -20.72 -11.94 10.29
N LYS A 554 -20.57 -11.06 9.29
CA LYS A 554 -21.64 -10.65 8.37
C LYS A 554 -21.59 -11.30 6.99
N VAL A 555 -20.67 -12.24 6.75
CA VAL A 555 -20.47 -12.79 5.40
C VAL A 555 -21.76 -13.44 4.87
N GLU A 556 -22.24 -13.00 3.70
CA GLU A 556 -23.47 -13.50 3.09
C GLU A 556 -23.19 -14.36 1.84
N GLU A 557 -22.09 -14.11 1.14
CA GLU A 557 -21.73 -14.81 -0.10
C GLU A 557 -20.30 -15.37 -0.05
N ILE A 558 -20.18 -16.69 -0.25
CA ILE A 558 -18.91 -17.43 -0.30
C ILE A 558 -18.80 -18.32 -1.55
N ASN A 559 -19.49 -17.96 -2.62
CA ASN A 559 -19.52 -18.73 -3.87
C ASN A 559 -18.09 -19.00 -4.36
N GLY A 560 -17.77 -20.27 -4.63
CA GLY A 560 -16.48 -20.73 -5.14
C GLY A 560 -15.26 -20.43 -4.27
N LEU A 561 -15.44 -20.19 -2.97
CA LEU A 561 -14.39 -19.81 -2.01
C LEU A 561 -13.10 -20.65 -2.14
N PHE A 562 -13.21 -21.97 -2.34
CA PHE A 562 -12.10 -22.91 -2.55
C PHE A 562 -12.22 -23.68 -3.87
N GLU A 563 -12.93 -23.14 -4.87
CA GLU A 563 -13.08 -23.77 -6.19
C GLU A 563 -11.70 -24.02 -6.83
N GLY A 564 -11.45 -25.22 -7.35
CA GLY A 564 -10.19 -25.57 -8.03
C GLY A 564 -8.98 -25.68 -7.11
N CYS A 565 -9.15 -25.76 -5.79
CA CYS A 565 -8.06 -26.08 -4.86
C CYS A 565 -7.64 -27.55 -4.98
N GLU A 566 -6.95 -27.90 -6.06
CA GLU A 566 -6.60 -29.29 -6.41
C GLU A 566 -5.66 -29.96 -5.39
N GLU A 567 -4.95 -29.18 -4.56
CA GLU A 567 -4.08 -29.69 -3.50
C GLU A 567 -4.80 -29.93 -2.17
N LEU A 568 -6.06 -29.50 -2.03
CA LEU A 568 -6.81 -29.63 -0.78
C LEU A 568 -7.11 -31.09 -0.48
N THR A 569 -6.53 -31.61 0.61
CA THR A 569 -6.71 -33.01 1.04
C THR A 569 -7.61 -33.16 2.26
N THR A 570 -7.62 -32.15 3.13
CA THR A 570 -8.18 -32.27 4.48
C THR A 570 -8.93 -30.99 4.89
N ILE A 571 -10.14 -31.15 5.41
CA ILE A 571 -10.87 -30.13 6.16
C ILE A 571 -10.97 -30.64 7.59
N GLU A 572 -10.46 -29.90 8.57
CA GLU A 572 -10.49 -30.35 9.97
C GLU A 572 -11.89 -30.35 10.59
N ASP A 573 -12.13 -31.32 11.46
CA ASP A 573 -13.32 -31.35 12.31
C ASP A 573 -13.43 -30.06 13.13
N GLY A 574 -14.56 -29.37 13.00
CA GLY A 574 -14.83 -28.07 13.63
C GLY A 574 -14.95 -26.91 12.63
N PHE A 575 -14.48 -27.06 11.39
CA PHE A 575 -14.80 -26.11 10.33
C PHE A 575 -16.28 -26.20 9.94
N VAL A 576 -16.99 -25.07 9.99
CA VAL A 576 -18.42 -24.99 9.72
C VAL A 576 -18.75 -23.74 8.90
N ILE A 577 -19.72 -23.86 7.99
CA ILE A 577 -20.28 -22.71 7.28
C ILE A 577 -21.19 -21.92 8.24
N PRO A 578 -20.98 -20.60 8.40
CA PRO A 578 -21.70 -19.82 9.40
C PRO A 578 -23.14 -19.48 8.96
N ALA A 579 -24.00 -19.18 9.94
CA ALA A 579 -25.42 -18.88 9.72
C ALA A 579 -25.68 -17.61 8.90
N SER A 580 -24.71 -16.71 8.79
CA SER A 580 -24.86 -15.49 7.99
C SER A 580 -24.90 -15.76 6.49
N VAL A 581 -24.34 -16.88 6.02
CA VAL A 581 -24.20 -17.20 4.60
C VAL A 581 -25.55 -17.54 3.98
N LYS A 582 -25.81 -16.93 2.82
CA LYS A 582 -26.98 -17.19 1.97
C LYS A 582 -26.58 -17.88 0.67
N LEU A 583 -25.50 -17.40 0.03
CA LEU A 583 -25.00 -17.89 -1.25
C LEU A 583 -23.74 -18.74 -1.03
N CYS A 584 -23.86 -20.05 -1.25
CA CYS A 584 -22.85 -21.05 -0.91
C CYS A 584 -22.65 -22.06 -2.06
N SER A 585 -22.62 -21.60 -3.31
CA SER A 585 -22.39 -22.44 -4.50
C SER A 585 -20.91 -22.69 -4.76
N SER A 586 -20.57 -23.82 -5.39
CA SER A 586 -19.22 -24.14 -5.89
C SER A 586 -18.06 -24.11 -4.88
N VAL A 587 -18.33 -24.02 -3.57
CA VAL A 587 -17.31 -23.76 -2.53
C VAL A 587 -16.11 -24.70 -2.61
N PHE A 588 -16.32 -26.00 -2.84
CA PHE A 588 -15.27 -27.02 -2.97
C PHE A 588 -15.31 -27.70 -4.36
N LYS A 589 -15.81 -26.99 -5.37
CA LYS A 589 -15.84 -27.50 -6.74
C LYS A 589 -14.42 -27.78 -7.23
N ASP A 590 -14.23 -28.85 -7.99
CA ASP A 590 -12.96 -29.28 -8.57
C ASP A 590 -11.82 -29.50 -7.53
N THR A 591 -12.17 -29.84 -6.29
CA THR A 591 -11.22 -30.26 -5.25
C THR A 591 -10.81 -31.73 -5.44
N THR A 592 -9.96 -31.96 -6.44
CA THR A 592 -9.63 -33.30 -6.97
C THR A 592 -8.85 -34.20 -6.00
N LYS A 593 -8.39 -33.71 -4.85
CA LYS A 593 -7.74 -34.52 -3.79
C LYS A 593 -8.53 -34.61 -2.48
N LEU A 594 -9.65 -33.87 -2.35
CA LEU A 594 -10.46 -33.88 -1.15
C LEU A 594 -11.32 -35.15 -1.12
N THR A 595 -11.06 -36.05 -0.17
CA THR A 595 -11.70 -37.38 -0.14
C THR A 595 -12.85 -37.52 0.85
N ASN A 596 -12.90 -36.67 1.87
CA ASN A 596 -13.95 -36.62 2.90
C ASN A 596 -14.10 -35.19 3.43
N VAL A 597 -15.28 -34.89 4.00
CA VAL A 597 -15.58 -33.64 4.72
C VAL A 597 -16.16 -33.95 6.11
N PRO A 598 -16.06 -33.02 7.08
CA PRO A 598 -16.72 -33.16 8.38
C PRO A 598 -18.23 -33.37 8.25
N MET A 599 -18.78 -34.26 9.08
CA MET A 599 -20.22 -34.58 9.06
C MET A 599 -21.11 -33.36 9.33
N ASN A 600 -20.60 -32.39 10.10
CA ASN A 600 -21.32 -31.22 10.58
C ASN A 600 -20.91 -29.92 9.86
N ILE A 601 -20.29 -30.01 8.67
CA ILE A 601 -19.82 -28.82 7.91
C ILE A 601 -20.91 -27.77 7.66
N PHE A 602 -22.19 -28.16 7.60
CA PHE A 602 -23.34 -27.26 7.43
C PHE A 602 -24.23 -27.12 8.68
N GLU A 603 -23.74 -27.51 9.88
CA GLU A 603 -24.55 -27.52 11.11
C GLU A 603 -25.16 -26.16 11.48
N HIS A 604 -24.51 -25.06 11.10
CA HIS A 604 -24.96 -23.69 11.38
C HIS A 604 -25.41 -22.95 10.12
N ALA A 605 -25.51 -23.60 8.97
CA ALA A 605 -25.80 -22.97 7.68
C ALA A 605 -27.30 -22.64 7.48
N ASP A 606 -27.96 -22.09 8.50
CA ASP A 606 -29.42 -21.93 8.56
C ASP A 606 -29.98 -20.98 7.49
N ASN A 607 -29.21 -20.00 7.02
CA ASN A 607 -29.70 -19.04 6.00
C ASN A 607 -29.28 -19.41 4.57
N VAL A 608 -28.60 -20.53 4.35
CA VAL A 608 -28.15 -20.92 3.01
C VAL A 608 -29.36 -21.23 2.13
N GLU A 609 -29.41 -20.58 0.96
CA GLU A 609 -30.47 -20.72 -0.03
C GLU A 609 -30.11 -21.77 -1.10
N THR A 610 -28.82 -21.91 -1.41
CA THR A 610 -28.31 -22.84 -2.42
C THR A 610 -26.98 -23.47 -2.01
N LEU A 611 -26.84 -24.76 -2.29
CA LEU A 611 -25.60 -25.54 -2.21
C LEU A 611 -25.23 -26.11 -3.58
N SER A 612 -25.60 -25.42 -4.65
CA SER A 612 -25.34 -25.90 -6.00
C SER A 612 -23.84 -25.99 -6.29
N TYR A 613 -23.43 -27.03 -7.02
CA TYR A 613 -22.03 -27.29 -7.39
C TYR A 613 -21.01 -27.45 -6.25
N VAL A 614 -21.41 -27.45 -4.96
CA VAL A 614 -20.46 -27.33 -3.83
C VAL A 614 -19.33 -28.35 -3.84
N PHE A 615 -19.59 -29.60 -4.22
CA PHE A 615 -18.58 -30.67 -4.30
C PHE A 615 -18.48 -31.25 -5.72
N ASN A 616 -18.93 -30.49 -6.72
CA ASN A 616 -18.88 -30.88 -8.13
C ASN A 616 -17.42 -31.16 -8.54
N GLY A 617 -17.14 -32.26 -9.22
CA GLY A 617 -15.78 -32.62 -9.64
C GLY A 617 -14.81 -32.98 -8.50
N SER A 618 -15.28 -33.11 -7.27
CA SER A 618 -14.43 -33.46 -6.11
C SER A 618 -14.09 -34.95 -6.03
N SER A 619 -13.05 -35.30 -5.28
CA SER A 619 -12.69 -36.70 -5.02
C SER A 619 -13.40 -37.32 -3.81
N LEU A 620 -14.51 -36.72 -3.34
CA LEU A 620 -15.25 -37.21 -2.17
C LEU A 620 -15.64 -38.66 -2.36
N THR A 621 -15.27 -39.53 -1.40
CA THR A 621 -15.59 -40.96 -1.46
C THR A 621 -16.87 -41.31 -0.71
N THR A 622 -17.26 -40.47 0.25
CA THR A 622 -18.47 -40.64 1.05
C THR A 622 -19.26 -39.34 1.13
N ALA A 623 -20.60 -39.45 1.06
CA ALA A 623 -21.54 -38.36 1.22
C ALA A 623 -22.52 -38.71 2.36
N THR A 624 -22.13 -38.38 3.60
CA THR A 624 -22.88 -38.70 4.84
C THR A 624 -23.03 -37.50 5.78
N PHE A 625 -22.66 -36.30 5.32
CA PHE A 625 -22.79 -35.05 6.06
C PHE A 625 -24.25 -34.59 6.12
N VAL A 626 -24.55 -33.76 7.12
CA VAL A 626 -25.90 -33.25 7.38
C VAL A 626 -26.11 -31.92 6.66
N LEU A 627 -27.24 -31.80 5.93
CA LEU A 627 -27.67 -30.57 5.27
C LEU A 627 -28.54 -29.72 6.22
N PRO A 628 -28.60 -28.38 6.04
CA PRO A 628 -29.37 -27.50 6.92
C PRO A 628 -30.89 -27.73 6.81
N GLU A 629 -31.60 -27.82 7.94
CA GLU A 629 -33.05 -28.10 7.99
C GLU A 629 -33.93 -26.84 8.18
N SER A 630 -33.36 -25.63 8.09
CA SER A 630 -34.01 -24.35 8.36
C SER A 630 -35.20 -24.00 7.45
N GLY A 631 -35.32 -24.68 6.31
CA GLY A 631 -36.33 -24.43 5.29
C GLY A 631 -35.95 -23.39 4.23
N ASN A 632 -34.77 -22.76 4.36
CA ASN A 632 -34.27 -21.77 3.41
C ASN A 632 -33.58 -22.41 2.19
N LEU A 633 -32.96 -23.58 2.35
CA LEU A 633 -32.27 -24.29 1.28
C LEU A 633 -33.28 -24.81 0.24
N THR A 634 -33.25 -24.26 -0.97
CA THR A 634 -34.14 -24.65 -2.07
C THR A 634 -33.41 -25.38 -3.19
N ASP A 635 -32.11 -25.14 -3.36
CA ASP A 635 -31.34 -25.65 -4.50
C ASP A 635 -30.08 -26.42 -4.09
N VAL A 636 -30.00 -27.67 -4.52
CA VAL A 636 -28.81 -28.54 -4.38
C VAL A 636 -28.37 -29.08 -5.74
N GLY A 637 -28.71 -28.37 -6.82
CA GLY A 637 -28.36 -28.78 -8.18
C GLY A 637 -26.85 -28.94 -8.35
N ASP A 638 -26.44 -29.97 -9.07
CA ASP A 638 -25.04 -30.28 -9.34
C ASP A 638 -24.11 -30.49 -8.12
N MET A 639 -24.66 -30.57 -6.90
CA MET A 639 -23.89 -30.54 -5.65
C MET A 639 -22.77 -31.59 -5.61
N LEU A 640 -23.02 -32.81 -6.12
CA LEU A 640 -22.09 -33.93 -6.12
C LEU A 640 -21.83 -34.47 -7.55
N SER A 641 -22.16 -33.74 -8.62
CA SER A 641 -21.91 -34.21 -9.99
C SER A 641 -20.42 -34.40 -10.23
N TYR A 642 -20.06 -35.39 -11.07
CA TYR A 642 -18.68 -35.72 -11.41
C TYR A 642 -17.78 -36.01 -10.20
N SER A 643 -18.36 -36.29 -9.04
CA SER A 643 -17.61 -36.64 -7.83
C SER A 643 -17.26 -38.14 -7.81
N ASN A 644 -16.28 -38.51 -6.96
CA ASN A 644 -15.87 -39.91 -6.79
C ASN A 644 -16.67 -40.65 -5.69
N VAL A 645 -17.92 -40.24 -5.43
CA VAL A 645 -18.72 -40.77 -4.32
C VAL A 645 -18.98 -42.26 -4.53
N LYS A 646 -18.59 -43.05 -3.53
CA LYS A 646 -18.81 -44.51 -3.47
C LYS A 646 -19.91 -44.88 -2.50
N THR A 647 -20.08 -44.10 -1.44
CA THR A 647 -21.11 -44.33 -0.43
C THR A 647 -21.91 -43.06 -0.19
N ILE A 648 -23.24 -43.14 -0.27
CA ILE A 648 -24.12 -42.02 0.01
C ILE A 648 -25.21 -42.42 1.02
N ASP A 649 -25.39 -41.66 2.09
CA ASP A 649 -26.57 -41.74 2.96
C ASP A 649 -26.96 -40.32 3.35
N MET A 650 -27.91 -39.75 2.60
CA MET A 650 -28.30 -38.35 2.74
C MET A 650 -29.80 -38.19 2.94
N LYS A 651 -30.15 -37.20 3.77
CA LYS A 651 -31.50 -36.67 3.88
C LYS A 651 -31.51 -35.29 3.24
N ILE A 652 -32.18 -35.14 2.11
CA ILE A 652 -32.35 -33.84 1.46
C ILE A 652 -33.47 -33.09 2.20
N PRO A 653 -33.25 -31.83 2.63
CA PRO A 653 -34.25 -31.05 3.36
C PRO A 653 -35.54 -30.83 2.56
N ASP A 654 -36.69 -30.91 3.22
CA ASP A 654 -38.01 -30.87 2.57
C ASP A 654 -38.29 -29.60 1.76
N SER A 655 -37.57 -28.51 2.02
CA SER A 655 -37.65 -27.23 1.29
C SER A 655 -37.01 -27.26 -0.10
N VAL A 656 -36.14 -28.24 -0.38
CA VAL A 656 -35.42 -28.33 -1.66
C VAL A 656 -36.40 -28.60 -2.80
N ASP A 657 -36.42 -27.70 -3.79
CA ASP A 657 -37.23 -27.81 -4.99
C ASP A 657 -36.41 -28.14 -6.25
N ASN A 658 -35.09 -27.91 -6.23
CA ASN A 658 -34.18 -28.21 -7.33
C ASN A 658 -33.06 -29.19 -6.93
N MET A 659 -33.00 -30.33 -7.62
CA MET A 659 -31.96 -31.35 -7.51
C MET A 659 -31.39 -31.74 -8.89
N ASN A 660 -31.45 -30.86 -9.89
CA ASN A 660 -30.92 -31.18 -11.22
C ASN A 660 -29.45 -31.60 -11.12
N TYR A 661 -29.06 -32.66 -11.81
CA TYR A 661 -27.69 -33.19 -11.86
C TYR A 661 -27.07 -33.56 -10.51
N PHE A 662 -27.81 -33.54 -9.40
CA PHE A 662 -27.31 -33.69 -8.02
C PHE A 662 -26.13 -34.65 -7.82
N LEU A 663 -26.18 -35.86 -8.41
CA LEU A 663 -25.16 -36.90 -8.29
C LEU A 663 -24.69 -37.41 -9.67
N GLU A 664 -24.86 -36.64 -10.75
CA GLU A 664 -24.54 -37.06 -12.13
C GLU A 664 -23.10 -37.62 -12.26
N GLU A 665 -22.92 -38.65 -13.09
CA GLU A 665 -21.63 -39.31 -13.36
C GLU A 665 -20.93 -39.97 -12.16
N SER A 666 -21.63 -40.16 -11.03
CA SER A 666 -21.10 -40.91 -9.88
C SER A 666 -21.22 -42.43 -10.09
N HIS A 667 -20.43 -42.98 -11.02
CA HIS A 667 -20.56 -44.35 -11.52
C HIS A 667 -20.44 -45.46 -10.47
N TYR A 668 -19.77 -45.22 -9.34
CA TYR A 668 -19.52 -46.22 -8.30
C TYR A 668 -20.38 -46.03 -7.05
N ALA A 669 -21.26 -45.02 -7.02
CA ALA A 669 -22.02 -44.68 -5.83
C ALA A 669 -23.04 -45.78 -5.47
N VAL A 670 -23.03 -46.20 -4.21
CA VAL A 670 -23.99 -47.11 -3.60
C VAL A 670 -24.55 -46.44 -2.34
N GLY A 671 -25.86 -46.42 -2.15
CA GLY A 671 -26.42 -45.66 -1.04
C GLY A 671 -27.91 -45.37 -1.05
N LYS A 672 -28.30 -44.49 -0.15
CA LYS A 672 -29.67 -44.08 0.13
C LYS A 672 -29.80 -42.57 0.11
N VAL A 673 -30.80 -42.07 -0.60
CA VAL A 673 -31.16 -40.64 -0.63
C VAL A 673 -32.63 -40.51 -0.24
N ARG A 674 -32.92 -39.69 0.78
CA ARG A 674 -34.30 -39.33 1.15
C ARG A 674 -34.65 -38.04 0.42
N MET A 675 -35.67 -38.10 -0.43
CA MET A 675 -36.09 -37.03 -1.32
C MET A 675 -36.92 -35.97 -0.60
N PRO A 676 -36.83 -34.70 -1.04
CA PRO A 676 -37.53 -33.61 -0.39
C PRO A 676 -39.00 -33.54 -0.81
N ALA A 677 -39.86 -33.06 0.10
CA ALA A 677 -41.29 -32.90 -0.17
C ALA A 677 -41.59 -31.84 -1.24
N ALA A 678 -40.82 -30.74 -1.30
CA ALA A 678 -41.04 -29.62 -2.22
C ALA A 678 -40.50 -29.83 -3.65
N LEU A 679 -39.92 -30.99 -3.98
CA LEU A 679 -39.20 -31.22 -5.24
C LEU A 679 -40.02 -30.84 -6.49
N ILE A 680 -39.50 -29.90 -7.29
CA ILE A 680 -40.08 -29.48 -8.58
C ILE A 680 -39.25 -30.01 -9.75
N SER A 681 -37.92 -30.06 -9.62
CA SER A 681 -37.00 -30.47 -10.69
C SER A 681 -35.89 -31.38 -10.20
N MET A 682 -35.61 -32.44 -10.94
CA MET A 682 -34.52 -33.40 -10.66
C MET A 682 -33.88 -33.96 -11.93
N TYR A 683 -33.85 -33.16 -13.00
CA TYR A 683 -33.34 -33.55 -14.32
C TYR A 683 -31.91 -34.10 -14.22
N TYR A 684 -31.69 -35.32 -14.73
CA TYR A 684 -30.43 -36.07 -14.64
C TYR A 684 -29.80 -36.19 -13.24
N ALA A 685 -30.57 -36.00 -12.16
CA ALA A 685 -30.06 -36.04 -10.79
C ALA A 685 -29.27 -37.32 -10.45
N PHE A 686 -29.62 -38.43 -11.10
CA PHE A 686 -28.99 -39.75 -10.92
C PHE A 686 -28.50 -40.35 -12.25
N SER A 687 -28.23 -39.52 -13.25
CA SER A 687 -27.71 -40.00 -14.54
C SER A 687 -26.34 -40.68 -14.36
N ASN A 688 -26.20 -41.87 -14.93
CA ASN A 688 -25.01 -42.74 -14.84
C ASN A 688 -24.57 -43.14 -13.42
N VAL A 689 -25.40 -42.92 -12.40
CA VAL A 689 -25.08 -43.26 -11.01
C VAL A 689 -25.11 -44.76 -10.79
N GLY A 690 -24.07 -45.28 -10.15
CA GLY A 690 -23.95 -46.70 -9.82
C GLY A 690 -23.77 -47.63 -11.03
N ALA A 691 -23.62 -47.10 -12.25
CA ALA A 691 -23.48 -47.89 -13.48
C ALA A 691 -22.27 -48.85 -13.46
N SER A 692 -21.25 -48.55 -12.66
CA SER A 692 -20.04 -49.37 -12.46
C SER A 692 -19.91 -49.92 -11.03
N ALA A 693 -20.94 -49.80 -10.19
CA ALA A 693 -20.90 -50.33 -8.81
C ALA A 693 -20.80 -51.86 -8.79
N SER A 694 -19.90 -52.41 -7.97
CA SER A 694 -19.70 -53.86 -7.80
C SER A 694 -20.67 -54.48 -6.78
N GLU A 695 -21.31 -53.66 -5.96
CA GLU A 695 -22.22 -54.06 -4.89
C GLU A 695 -23.57 -53.37 -5.05
N CYS A 696 -24.61 -53.97 -4.46
CA CYS A 696 -25.93 -53.38 -4.38
C CYS A 696 -26.20 -52.88 -2.96
N TYR A 697 -27.08 -51.88 -2.81
CA TYR A 697 -27.45 -51.35 -1.51
C TYR A 697 -28.42 -52.31 -0.78
N GLU A 698 -27.95 -52.85 0.35
CA GLU A 698 -28.68 -53.80 1.20
C GLU A 698 -29.28 -55.00 0.42
N ASP A 699 -30.61 -55.13 0.45
CA ASP A 699 -31.36 -56.27 -0.08
C ASP A 699 -31.87 -56.02 -1.51
N TYR A 700 -31.59 -54.83 -2.06
CA TYR A 700 -32.10 -54.37 -3.33
C TYR A 700 -31.01 -54.49 -4.38
N ALA A 701 -31.36 -54.86 -5.61
CA ALA A 701 -30.41 -55.04 -6.70
C ALA A 701 -30.02 -53.73 -7.39
N THR A 702 -30.05 -52.64 -6.62
CA THR A 702 -29.76 -51.28 -7.08
C THR A 702 -28.57 -50.74 -6.30
N PRO A 703 -27.67 -50.00 -6.93
CA PRO A 703 -26.68 -49.19 -6.23
C PRO A 703 -27.35 -48.11 -5.38
N ILE A 704 -28.40 -47.44 -5.88
CA ILE A 704 -29.04 -46.31 -5.19
C ILE A 704 -30.49 -46.61 -4.83
N ILE A 705 -30.88 -46.25 -3.61
CA ILE A 705 -32.27 -46.21 -3.13
C ILE A 705 -32.73 -44.77 -2.95
N MET A 706 -33.92 -44.48 -3.46
CA MET A 706 -34.61 -43.22 -3.20
C MET A 706 -35.84 -43.47 -2.32
N GLU A 707 -35.90 -42.81 -1.16
CA GLU A 707 -37.10 -42.77 -0.33
C GLU A 707 -37.86 -41.47 -0.58
N TYR A 708 -39.12 -41.56 -0.98
CA TYR A 708 -39.94 -40.39 -1.27
C TYR A 708 -41.40 -40.57 -0.85
N ASP A 709 -42.14 -39.46 -0.76
CA ASP A 709 -43.58 -39.44 -0.50
C ASP A 709 -44.34 -39.83 -1.79
N ILE A 710 -45.28 -40.79 -1.67
CA ILE A 710 -46.09 -41.27 -2.79
C ILE A 710 -46.82 -40.16 -3.56
N GLU A 711 -47.16 -39.06 -2.90
CA GLU A 711 -47.87 -37.92 -3.49
C GLU A 711 -46.95 -36.96 -4.27
N ASN A 712 -45.62 -37.16 -4.24
CA ASN A 712 -44.68 -36.31 -4.99
C ASN A 712 -44.80 -36.54 -6.50
N LYS A 713 -45.55 -35.67 -7.18
CA LYS A 713 -45.85 -35.76 -8.62
C LYS A 713 -44.61 -35.68 -9.51
N THR A 714 -43.58 -34.94 -9.08
CA THR A 714 -42.33 -34.79 -9.82
C THR A 714 -41.64 -36.15 -9.94
N ILE A 715 -41.48 -36.85 -8.82
CA ILE A 715 -40.87 -38.19 -8.78
C ILE A 715 -41.75 -39.19 -9.53
N GLN A 716 -43.08 -39.13 -9.35
CA GLN A 716 -44.01 -39.99 -10.08
C GLN A 716 -43.95 -39.82 -11.60
N ASN A 717 -43.63 -38.61 -12.09
CA ASN A 717 -43.43 -38.38 -13.53
C ASN A 717 -42.07 -38.90 -14.00
N VAL A 718 -41.01 -38.69 -13.22
CA VAL A 718 -39.67 -39.21 -13.49
C VAL A 718 -39.67 -40.74 -13.60
N LEU A 719 -40.43 -41.43 -12.73
CA LEU A 719 -40.57 -42.89 -12.78
C LEU A 719 -41.26 -43.41 -14.05
N LYS A 720 -41.85 -42.55 -14.88
CA LYS A 720 -42.39 -42.92 -16.21
C LYS A 720 -41.31 -42.94 -17.29
N GLU A 721 -40.15 -42.35 -17.03
CA GLU A 721 -39.02 -42.24 -17.96
C GLU A 721 -37.76 -42.94 -17.37
N PRO A 722 -37.82 -44.26 -17.13
CA PRO A 722 -36.81 -44.98 -16.36
C PRO A 722 -35.40 -44.94 -16.96
N ASP A 723 -35.29 -44.82 -18.29
CA ASP A 723 -34.02 -44.79 -19.02
C ASP A 723 -33.21 -43.49 -18.79
N SER A 724 -33.87 -42.38 -18.43
CA SER A 724 -33.20 -41.08 -18.22
C SER A 724 -32.66 -40.89 -16.80
N TYR A 725 -33.09 -41.73 -15.86
CA TYR A 725 -32.77 -41.59 -14.44
C TYR A 725 -32.26 -42.88 -13.79
N ASN A 726 -32.09 -43.95 -14.56
CA ASN A 726 -31.64 -45.26 -14.08
C ASN A 726 -32.49 -45.79 -12.91
N ILE A 727 -33.82 -45.62 -12.97
CA ILE A 727 -34.75 -46.06 -11.93
C ILE A 727 -35.88 -46.84 -12.59
N TYR A 728 -35.93 -48.15 -12.35
CA TYR A 728 -36.79 -49.08 -13.10
C TYR A 728 -37.97 -49.63 -12.31
N ASN A 729 -38.04 -49.43 -10.99
CA ASN A 729 -39.14 -49.94 -10.19
C ASN A 729 -39.38 -49.14 -8.89
N SER A 730 -40.58 -49.25 -8.32
CA SER A 730 -40.96 -48.61 -7.07
C SER A 730 -41.74 -49.59 -6.17
N MET A 731 -41.32 -49.74 -4.91
CA MET A 731 -42.00 -50.57 -3.92
C MET A 731 -42.59 -49.69 -2.81
N SER A 732 -43.91 -49.73 -2.64
CA SER A 732 -44.60 -49.03 -1.53
C SER A 732 -44.37 -49.77 -0.21
N ASN A 733 -44.00 -49.05 0.84
CA ASN A 733 -43.96 -49.60 2.21
C ASN A 733 -45.21 -49.20 3.01
N GLU A 734 -45.48 -49.89 4.13
CA GLU A 734 -46.69 -49.74 4.95
C GLU A 734 -46.88 -48.33 5.57
N ASN A 735 -45.88 -47.45 5.44
CA ASN A 735 -45.85 -46.11 6.03
C ASN A 735 -46.11 -44.97 5.01
N GLY A 736 -46.53 -45.27 3.79
CA GLY A 736 -46.81 -44.26 2.74
C GLY A 736 -45.56 -43.70 2.05
N LYS A 737 -44.37 -44.25 2.34
CA LYS A 737 -43.13 -43.95 1.59
C LYS A 737 -42.93 -45.00 0.50
N VAL A 738 -42.33 -44.60 -0.61
CA VAL A 738 -42.00 -45.49 -1.72
C VAL A 738 -40.49 -45.57 -1.88
N THR A 739 -39.99 -46.79 -2.03
CA THR A 739 -38.59 -47.09 -2.34
C THR A 739 -38.47 -47.30 -3.84
N ALA A 740 -37.89 -46.33 -4.55
CA ALA A 740 -37.55 -46.51 -5.96
C ALA A 740 -36.17 -47.16 -6.08
N CYS A 741 -36.04 -48.17 -6.95
CA CYS A 741 -34.81 -48.93 -7.16
C CYS A 741 -34.51 -49.15 -8.65
N ASN A 742 -33.21 -49.18 -8.99
CA ASN A 742 -32.65 -49.48 -10.30
C ASN A 742 -32.71 -51.00 -10.63
N SER A 743 -33.65 -51.76 -10.05
CA SER A 743 -33.66 -53.19 -10.31
C SER A 743 -35.01 -53.88 -10.37
N LYS A 744 -35.04 -54.82 -11.32
CA LYS A 744 -36.11 -55.78 -11.51
C LYS A 744 -35.90 -57.03 -10.66
N PHE A 745 -34.90 -57.04 -9.77
CA PHE A 745 -34.63 -58.14 -8.85
C PHE A 745 -34.50 -57.65 -7.40
N LYS A 746 -34.81 -58.50 -6.42
CA LYS A 746 -34.59 -58.25 -4.99
C LYS A 746 -34.16 -59.51 -4.26
N LYS A 747 -33.45 -59.37 -3.13
CA LYS A 747 -33.23 -60.46 -2.18
C LYS A 747 -34.50 -60.65 -1.36
N VAL A 748 -34.99 -61.88 -1.27
CA VAL A 748 -36.11 -62.26 -0.40
C VAL A 748 -35.61 -63.29 0.59
N TYR A 749 -35.69 -62.97 1.87
CA TYR A 749 -35.23 -63.85 2.95
C TYR A 749 -36.33 -64.85 3.30
N GLU A 750 -36.00 -66.14 3.17
CA GLU A 750 -36.90 -67.24 3.50
C GLU A 750 -36.06 -68.41 4.02
N THR A 751 -36.59 -69.10 5.03
CA THR A 751 -35.90 -70.27 5.60
C THR A 751 -35.81 -71.37 4.54
N GLY A 752 -34.59 -71.83 4.23
CA GLY A 752 -34.34 -72.88 3.23
C GLY A 752 -34.03 -72.39 1.81
N ALA A 753 -33.95 -71.07 1.61
CA ALA A 753 -33.49 -70.48 0.36
C ALA A 753 -31.97 -70.77 0.09
N PRO A 754 -31.52 -70.74 -1.17
CA PRO A 754 -30.24 -71.35 -1.58
C PRO A 754 -28.99 -70.49 -1.27
N TYR A 755 -29.15 -69.19 -1.00
CA TYR A 755 -28.03 -68.30 -0.68
C TYR A 755 -28.07 -67.89 0.79
N ASP A 756 -26.92 -67.60 1.40
CA ASP A 756 -26.83 -67.01 2.75
C ASP A 756 -25.89 -65.80 2.70
N GLY A 757 -26.43 -64.64 3.10
CA GLY A 757 -25.75 -63.34 3.01
C GLY A 757 -25.41 -62.75 4.37
N GLY A 758 -25.41 -63.54 5.45
CA GLY A 758 -25.13 -63.08 6.81
C GLY A 758 -26.31 -62.44 7.55
N LYS A 759 -27.39 -62.06 6.85
CA LYS A 759 -28.71 -61.67 7.42
C LYS A 759 -29.72 -62.82 7.45
N GLY A 760 -29.33 -64.02 7.01
CA GLY A 760 -30.18 -65.21 6.87
C GLY A 760 -30.23 -65.73 5.43
N ALA A 761 -30.85 -66.90 5.25
CA ALA A 761 -31.01 -67.51 3.94
C ALA A 761 -31.93 -66.67 3.04
N TYR A 762 -31.56 -66.46 1.78
CA TYR A 762 -32.30 -65.68 0.80
C TYR A 762 -32.27 -66.28 -0.61
N TYR A 763 -33.22 -65.83 -1.44
CA TYR A 763 -33.24 -66.07 -2.88
C TYR A 763 -33.37 -64.76 -3.66
N ILE A 764 -33.01 -64.79 -4.94
CA ILE A 764 -33.14 -63.65 -5.84
C ILE A 764 -34.51 -63.75 -6.54
N HIS A 765 -35.36 -62.74 -6.40
CA HIS A 765 -36.71 -62.71 -6.94
C HIS A 765 -36.90 -61.57 -7.95
N TYR A 766 -37.51 -61.87 -9.10
CA TYR A 766 -37.86 -60.92 -10.15
C TYR A 766 -39.17 -60.20 -9.85
N ILE A 767 -39.13 -58.88 -9.92
CA ILE A 767 -40.22 -57.94 -9.61
C ILE A 767 -40.53 -56.99 -10.77
N GLY A 768 -39.98 -57.24 -11.96
CA GLY A 768 -40.23 -56.43 -13.15
C GLY A 768 -41.50 -56.81 -13.91
N ASP A 769 -41.79 -56.08 -14.98
CA ASP A 769 -43.00 -56.20 -15.81
C ASP A 769 -42.70 -56.50 -17.29
N GLU A 770 -41.46 -56.88 -17.63
CA GLU A 770 -41.05 -57.05 -19.02
C GLU A 770 -41.69 -58.28 -19.68
N THR A 771 -42.02 -58.14 -20.95
CA THR A 771 -42.40 -59.25 -21.82
C THR A 771 -41.20 -59.99 -22.40
N ASP A 772 -40.09 -59.31 -22.69
CA ASP A 772 -38.89 -59.91 -23.28
C ASP A 772 -37.67 -59.50 -22.45
N LEU A 773 -37.30 -60.33 -21.47
CA LEU A 773 -36.25 -60.07 -20.49
C LEU A 773 -34.90 -60.66 -20.94
N ASP A 774 -33.84 -59.87 -20.85
CA ASP A 774 -32.47 -60.29 -21.14
C ASP A 774 -31.61 -60.21 -19.89
N LEU A 775 -31.39 -61.34 -19.21
CA LEU A 775 -30.67 -61.38 -17.94
C LEU A 775 -29.23 -60.89 -18.05
N GLU A 776 -28.61 -61.00 -19.22
CA GLU A 776 -27.24 -60.51 -19.46
C GLU A 776 -27.11 -59.02 -19.17
N LYS A 777 -28.16 -58.24 -19.45
CA LYS A 777 -28.19 -56.79 -19.22
C LYS A 777 -28.32 -56.41 -17.74
N HIS A 778 -28.60 -57.37 -16.87
CA HIS A 778 -28.83 -57.17 -15.44
C HIS A 778 -27.74 -57.81 -14.57
N LEU A 779 -26.71 -58.40 -15.18
CA LEU A 779 -25.54 -58.85 -14.46
C LEU A 779 -24.63 -57.65 -14.14
N THR A 780 -23.99 -57.69 -12.97
CA THR A 780 -22.90 -56.77 -12.59
C THR A 780 -21.73 -56.89 -13.57
N PRO A 781 -20.76 -55.96 -13.57
CA PRO A 781 -19.55 -56.07 -14.40
C PRO A 781 -18.76 -57.39 -14.21
N ASP A 782 -18.79 -57.95 -13.00
CA ASP A 782 -18.23 -59.28 -12.67
C ASP A 782 -19.13 -60.46 -13.07
N LYS A 783 -20.20 -60.17 -13.82
CA LYS A 783 -21.19 -61.11 -14.36
C LYS A 783 -21.99 -61.85 -13.30
N LYS A 784 -22.32 -61.18 -12.20
CA LYS A 784 -23.14 -61.70 -11.08
C LYS A 784 -24.49 -61.01 -11.02
N LEU A 785 -25.53 -61.64 -10.49
CA LEU A 785 -26.80 -60.96 -10.23
C LEU A 785 -26.88 -60.64 -8.74
N LEU A 786 -27.17 -59.39 -8.36
CA LEU A 786 -27.20 -58.98 -6.94
C LEU A 786 -25.87 -59.17 -6.19
N GLY A 787 -24.74 -59.10 -6.90
CA GLY A 787 -23.41 -59.42 -6.35
C GLY A 787 -23.20 -60.91 -6.04
N GLN A 788 -24.17 -61.76 -6.39
CA GLN A 788 -24.19 -63.19 -6.10
C GLN A 788 -24.04 -63.99 -7.40
N ASP A 789 -23.15 -64.98 -7.41
CA ASP A 789 -23.11 -65.97 -8.49
C ASP A 789 -24.43 -66.72 -8.48
N ILE A 790 -25.14 -66.72 -9.62
CA ILE A 790 -26.43 -67.39 -9.71
C ILE A 790 -26.17 -68.89 -9.84
N THR A 791 -26.30 -69.61 -8.73
CA THR A 791 -26.20 -71.07 -8.69
C THR A 791 -27.56 -71.76 -8.54
N SER A 792 -28.64 -70.99 -8.36
CA SER A 792 -30.02 -71.48 -8.29
C SER A 792 -31.00 -70.38 -8.72
N THR A 793 -32.03 -70.78 -9.47
CA THR A 793 -33.18 -69.92 -9.83
C THR A 793 -34.40 -70.14 -8.92
N TYR A 794 -34.19 -70.69 -7.72
CA TYR A 794 -35.23 -70.93 -6.71
C TYR A 794 -36.15 -69.71 -6.53
N LYS A 795 -37.44 -69.88 -6.86
CA LYS A 795 -38.50 -68.85 -6.80
C LYS A 795 -38.16 -67.53 -7.52
N MET A 796 -37.23 -67.55 -8.47
CA MET A 796 -36.78 -66.33 -9.15
C MET A 796 -37.88 -65.66 -9.94
N PHE A 797 -38.78 -66.41 -10.58
CA PHE A 797 -39.92 -65.86 -11.31
C PHE A 797 -41.26 -66.38 -10.78
N GLU A 798 -41.35 -66.58 -9.47
CA GLU A 798 -42.58 -66.99 -8.80
C GLU A 798 -43.68 -65.91 -8.94
N GLY A 799 -44.95 -66.32 -8.99
CA GLY A 799 -46.10 -65.42 -9.13
C GLY A 799 -46.53 -65.19 -10.59
N VAL A 800 -47.40 -64.20 -10.80
CA VAL A 800 -47.88 -63.82 -12.14
C VAL A 800 -46.83 -62.96 -12.82
N GLN A 801 -46.30 -63.44 -13.95
CA GLN A 801 -45.22 -62.81 -14.70
C GLN A 801 -45.68 -62.42 -16.10
N SER A 802 -45.27 -61.24 -16.58
CA SER A 802 -45.53 -60.78 -17.95
C SER A 802 -44.59 -61.38 -19.01
N ILE A 803 -43.55 -62.11 -18.55
CA ILE A 803 -42.46 -62.61 -19.38
C ILE A 803 -42.99 -63.60 -20.43
N ARG A 804 -42.54 -63.39 -21.67
CA ARG A 804 -42.81 -64.20 -22.86
C ARG A 804 -41.52 -64.72 -23.49
N GLN A 805 -40.44 -63.95 -23.41
CA GLN A 805 -39.08 -64.41 -23.76
C GLN A 805 -38.13 -64.09 -22.60
N LEU A 806 -37.30 -65.06 -22.24
CA LEU A 806 -36.26 -64.90 -21.24
C LEU A 806 -34.92 -65.33 -21.85
N LEU A 807 -34.00 -64.40 -22.06
CA LEU A 807 -32.66 -64.69 -22.56
C LEU A 807 -31.73 -64.93 -21.37
N ILE A 808 -31.19 -66.15 -21.30
CA ILE A 808 -30.26 -66.61 -20.27
C ILE A 808 -28.82 -66.42 -20.79
N PRO A 809 -27.98 -65.60 -20.15
CA PRO A 809 -26.58 -65.43 -20.50
C PRO A 809 -25.78 -66.72 -20.27
N LYS A 810 -24.63 -66.85 -20.95
CA LYS A 810 -23.73 -68.01 -20.82
C LYS A 810 -23.18 -68.20 -19.40
N GLU A 811 -23.19 -67.14 -18.61
CA GLU A 811 -22.75 -67.15 -17.21
C GLU A 811 -23.70 -67.91 -16.28
N ILE A 812 -24.94 -68.16 -16.71
CA ILE A 812 -25.92 -68.98 -15.98
C ILE A 812 -25.97 -70.37 -16.62
N SER A 813 -25.49 -71.38 -15.87
CA SER A 813 -25.54 -72.78 -16.33
C SER A 813 -26.98 -73.28 -16.41
N ALA A 814 -27.32 -74.07 -17.43
CA ALA A 814 -28.61 -74.77 -17.50
C ALA A 814 -28.88 -75.64 -16.26
N ASP A 815 -27.84 -76.22 -15.66
CA ASP A 815 -27.95 -77.05 -14.46
C ASP A 815 -28.34 -76.24 -13.21
N SER A 816 -28.21 -74.91 -13.23
CA SER A 816 -28.61 -74.01 -12.15
C SER A 816 -30.07 -73.54 -12.25
N ILE A 817 -30.76 -73.92 -13.34
CA ILE A 817 -32.17 -73.57 -13.57
C ILE A 817 -33.05 -74.64 -12.93
N GLU A 818 -33.75 -74.25 -11.87
CA GLU A 818 -34.76 -75.07 -11.23
C GLU A 818 -35.93 -75.34 -12.18
N ALA A 819 -36.41 -76.59 -12.21
CA ALA A 819 -37.57 -76.99 -13.03
C ALA A 819 -38.85 -76.18 -12.69
N THR A 820 -38.91 -75.62 -11.49
CA THR A 820 -40.06 -74.90 -10.92
C THR A 820 -40.03 -73.38 -11.15
N ILE A 821 -39.05 -72.88 -11.92
CA ILE A 821 -38.76 -71.43 -12.08
C ILE A 821 -39.98 -70.57 -12.49
N PHE A 822 -40.97 -71.14 -13.19
CA PHE A 822 -42.22 -70.46 -13.59
C PHE A 822 -43.51 -71.25 -13.26
N ASP A 823 -43.56 -71.99 -12.14
CA ASP A 823 -44.71 -72.87 -11.84
C ASP A 823 -46.08 -72.19 -11.80
N ASN A 824 -46.11 -70.89 -11.51
CA ASN A 824 -47.35 -70.13 -11.35
C ASN A 824 -47.70 -69.25 -12.58
N THR A 825 -46.98 -69.37 -13.70
CA THR A 825 -47.31 -68.63 -14.93
C THR A 825 -48.33 -69.35 -15.80
N SER A 826 -49.33 -68.63 -16.30
CA SER A 826 -50.28 -69.13 -17.30
C SER A 826 -49.88 -68.76 -18.74
N GLN A 827 -48.81 -67.99 -18.91
CA GLN A 827 -48.32 -67.51 -20.20
C GLN A 827 -47.23 -68.44 -20.75
N ALA A 828 -47.21 -68.62 -22.07
CA ALA A 828 -46.12 -69.33 -22.73
C ALA A 828 -44.81 -68.53 -22.65
N VAL A 829 -43.75 -69.15 -22.12
CA VAL A 829 -42.43 -68.54 -21.92
C VAL A 829 -41.39 -69.26 -22.77
N ASN A 830 -40.72 -68.52 -23.65
CA ASN A 830 -39.59 -68.99 -24.42
C ASN A 830 -38.29 -68.72 -23.64
N LEU A 831 -37.65 -69.78 -23.14
CA LEU A 831 -36.40 -69.69 -22.39
C LEU A 831 -35.22 -69.87 -23.36
N ILE A 832 -34.46 -68.82 -23.64
CA ILE A 832 -33.46 -68.78 -24.72
C ILE A 832 -32.06 -68.74 -24.11
N PHE A 833 -31.27 -69.79 -24.27
CA PHE A 833 -29.90 -69.87 -23.75
C PHE A 833 -28.88 -69.28 -24.73
N LYS A 834 -28.19 -68.20 -24.35
CA LYS A 834 -27.12 -67.54 -25.12
C LYS A 834 -25.79 -68.28 -24.95
N ASP A 835 -25.01 -68.38 -26.04
CA ASP A 835 -23.62 -68.89 -26.05
C ASP A 835 -23.37 -70.13 -25.18
N TYR A 836 -24.25 -71.13 -25.34
CA TYR A 836 -24.27 -72.33 -24.51
C TYR A 836 -23.02 -73.21 -24.72
N GLU A 837 -22.23 -73.41 -23.65
CA GLU A 837 -21.01 -74.23 -23.65
C GLU A 837 -21.12 -75.53 -22.80
N SER A 838 -22.27 -75.79 -22.19
CA SER A 838 -22.46 -76.97 -21.33
C SER A 838 -22.70 -78.27 -22.12
N SER A 839 -22.42 -79.41 -21.47
CA SER A 839 -22.62 -80.77 -22.00
C SER A 839 -24.07 -81.30 -21.88
N SER A 840 -24.93 -80.66 -21.10
CA SER A 840 -26.36 -81.02 -20.95
C SER A 840 -27.20 -80.37 -22.07
N ASP A 841 -28.19 -81.03 -22.68
CA ASP A 841 -29.09 -80.36 -23.65
C ASP A 841 -30.17 -79.58 -22.85
N PRO A 842 -30.39 -78.27 -23.06
CA PRO A 842 -31.48 -77.55 -22.38
C PRO A 842 -32.87 -78.16 -22.62
N ALA A 843 -33.03 -78.97 -23.68
CA ALA A 843 -34.25 -79.75 -23.93
C ALA A 843 -34.43 -80.97 -22.99
N ASP A 844 -33.41 -81.35 -22.22
CA ASP A 844 -33.48 -82.41 -21.20
C ASP A 844 -34.03 -81.90 -19.86
N ILE A 845 -34.10 -80.57 -19.66
CA ILE A 845 -34.77 -79.99 -18.49
C ILE A 845 -36.27 -80.26 -18.61
N THR A 846 -36.81 -81.06 -17.68
CA THR A 846 -38.24 -81.31 -17.59
C THR A 846 -38.86 -80.29 -16.65
N PHE A 847 -39.41 -79.22 -17.21
CA PHE A 847 -40.13 -78.20 -16.44
C PHE A 847 -41.45 -78.74 -15.92
N THR A 848 -41.84 -78.31 -14.72
CA THR A 848 -43.12 -78.64 -14.08
C THR A 848 -44.30 -77.92 -14.73
N ASN A 849 -44.05 -76.79 -15.41
CA ASN A 849 -45.03 -76.07 -16.22
C ASN A 849 -44.82 -76.36 -17.72
N GLU A 850 -45.85 -76.91 -18.37
CA GLU A 850 -45.82 -77.30 -19.79
C GLU A 850 -45.76 -76.11 -20.77
N ASN A 851 -45.99 -74.88 -20.29
CA ASN A 851 -45.96 -73.66 -21.10
C ASN A 851 -44.55 -73.09 -21.30
N ILE A 852 -43.51 -73.72 -20.72
CA ILE A 852 -42.11 -73.31 -20.87
C ILE A 852 -41.48 -74.09 -22.02
N THR A 853 -40.92 -73.37 -22.99
CA THR A 853 -40.18 -74.00 -24.10
C THR A 853 -38.73 -73.51 -24.11
N PRO A 854 -37.74 -74.39 -23.89
CA PRO A 854 -36.33 -74.03 -23.98
C PRO A 854 -35.86 -73.96 -25.44
N TYR A 855 -35.06 -72.95 -25.77
CA TYR A 855 -34.44 -72.74 -27.07
C TYR A 855 -32.93 -72.48 -26.89
N VAL A 856 -32.13 -72.95 -27.84
CA VAL A 856 -30.70 -72.59 -27.91
C VAL A 856 -30.50 -71.46 -28.92
N TYR A 857 -29.78 -70.42 -28.52
CA TYR A 857 -29.42 -69.29 -29.38
C TYR A 857 -28.27 -69.68 -30.33
N ILE A 858 -28.48 -69.61 -31.65
CA ILE A 858 -27.45 -69.95 -32.64
C ILE A 858 -26.69 -68.72 -33.13
N THR A 859 -25.36 -68.83 -33.15
CA THR A 859 -24.40 -67.90 -33.76
C THR A 859 -23.50 -68.64 -34.75
N GLN A 860 -22.81 -67.92 -35.65
CA GLN A 860 -21.81 -68.54 -36.53
C GLN A 860 -20.71 -69.30 -35.75
N ASN A 861 -20.40 -68.85 -34.54
CA ASN A 861 -19.36 -69.45 -33.69
C ASN A 861 -19.79 -70.76 -33.02
N ASN A 862 -21.10 -70.98 -32.79
CA ASN A 862 -21.60 -72.18 -32.11
C ASN A 862 -22.36 -73.16 -33.03
N MET A 863 -22.63 -72.79 -34.29
CA MET A 863 -23.43 -73.57 -35.26
C MET A 863 -22.95 -75.01 -35.46
N SER A 864 -21.63 -75.28 -35.47
CA SER A 864 -21.09 -76.65 -35.57
C SER A 864 -21.32 -77.50 -34.31
N ARG A 865 -21.47 -76.86 -33.15
CA ARG A 865 -21.76 -77.48 -31.85
C ARG A 865 -23.25 -77.75 -31.66
N VAL A 866 -24.13 -76.97 -32.29
CA VAL A 866 -25.60 -77.15 -32.23
C VAL A 866 -26.10 -78.24 -33.21
N ASN A 867 -25.20 -78.80 -34.02
CA ASN A 867 -25.52 -79.85 -35.01
C ASN A 867 -25.77 -81.21 -34.32
N GLY A 868 -27.01 -81.44 -33.86
CA GLY A 868 -27.41 -82.64 -33.11
C GLY A 868 -28.52 -82.41 -32.07
N TYR A 869 -28.88 -81.15 -31.78
CA TYR A 869 -29.94 -80.79 -30.84
C TYR A 869 -31.33 -81.11 -31.40
N LYS A 870 -32.21 -81.65 -30.55
CA LYS A 870 -33.39 -82.41 -31.03
C LYS A 870 -34.70 -81.64 -31.12
N LYS A 871 -34.88 -80.44 -30.55
CA LYS A 871 -36.25 -79.87 -30.44
C LYS A 871 -36.48 -78.38 -30.70
N CYS A 872 -35.60 -77.43 -30.35
CA CYS A 872 -35.95 -75.99 -30.47
C CYS A 872 -34.72 -75.08 -30.63
N ILE A 873 -34.64 -74.35 -31.76
CA ILE A 873 -33.55 -73.43 -32.12
C ILE A 873 -34.12 -72.01 -32.25
N TYR A 874 -33.44 -71.00 -31.68
CA TYR A 874 -33.82 -69.60 -31.83
C TYR A 874 -32.92 -68.88 -32.84
N PHE A 875 -33.54 -68.25 -33.85
CA PHE A 875 -32.86 -67.42 -34.84
C PHE A 875 -33.06 -65.92 -34.53
N PRO A 876 -32.01 -65.16 -34.21
CA PRO A 876 -32.16 -63.73 -33.94
C PRO A 876 -32.48 -62.94 -35.22
N ARG A 877 -33.23 -61.84 -35.08
CA ARG A 877 -33.70 -60.98 -36.18
C ARG A 877 -32.58 -60.28 -36.99
N LYS A 878 -31.31 -60.40 -36.57
CA LYS A 878 -30.10 -59.85 -37.22
C LYS A 878 -29.09 -60.92 -37.67
N ALA A 879 -29.53 -62.13 -38.00
CA ALA A 879 -28.68 -63.06 -38.74
C ALA A 879 -28.65 -62.62 -40.21
N TYR A 880 -27.54 -62.01 -40.64
CA TYR A 880 -27.27 -61.70 -42.05
C TYR A 880 -27.00 -63.02 -42.81
N ASP A 881 -27.72 -63.17 -43.94
CA ASP A 881 -27.73 -64.23 -44.96
C ASP A 881 -27.43 -65.69 -44.56
#